data_AF-A0A415VF66-F1
#
_entry.id   AF-A0A415VF66-F1
#
_cell.length_a   1.000
_cell.length_b   1.000
_cell.length_c   1.000
_cell.angle_alpha   90.00
_cell.angle_beta   90.00
_cell.angle_gamma   90.00
#
_symmetry.space_group_name_H-M   'P 1'
#
loop_
_entity.id
_entity.type
_entity.pdbx_description
1 polymer ?
#
loop_
_entity_poly.entity_id
_entity_poly.type
_entity_poly.pdbx_seq_one_letter_code
_entity_poly.pdbx_strand_id
1 'polypeptide(L)'
;MSKKLTSKQQKEQLNNLFAVYNKRLGRLYSDYVKKLTSLGYGEDVLKDDALFNFDNFPQLKARLNDIFNDYYQNSLLCYKSGITDGVALAYNHDEMVIGGYSVLTDKAIRVARDTAAATFISNRLKTKNGLNLAQIIWNYCQQTKSEFEMAMSNTIADGIKKGSSAEEVGKSIRKYLNDPDMMYRRYHTIKVQKNGKKKDVVTWRRRRIIDGKVRFVEEPLEKVGMGVYRSARKNALRVARTEINSAYHKARNERWQNEPFVIGQYIHVSPQHNIDDICNDLQGHYPKDYVWISWHSQCICTSDPITIQGEEKKEFYKRLMAGEDMSNYVSPFAVLTMPEKYNQYIKDNSEAIVKAGMRGKLAWHLQDNTKYWAHLLSPSDRKKLGLKAVSSKELILAKAKERHALRTKEQIDKIQSRWDKHRRDYYNGLVHNLLGSKSVTDIKSQDLFERYYAIRYAIKDKKSASEIASLYDRFKRGYQTKLAWTDRKVAMNVMKVAAKYGETDVSSVLSALKAADYTLARKEAKTLANTISAIKKDELSLSALIPDVNKWHKQFTSKELHGVYDAVEAKLAQWQSLTLEQQAKKLQFEAIDFLGGNMHGVQQKYATWKVSQAAYLKKLDEVKTAIDWVNINKAYADVKGYKTQSKIYHKLIYDLEHAMLAKDKTLAEQLLYEAKQKKETLINAKAKRNAKNVVFDTDQFSQSRKDAAVWDKGNGAKADKTLVDTASKQWIAATEKEKDFTYEYTHHYCDVNEPLQGRKYDNYQTKERFIEKVNNITSYIEKNELPTDMWFTRGDDGMKVIESRIKFAGGSMPNNLQDLVGMEMQEGGFMSTGSRKGKGFNTRSVIMNIYAPKGTKAAYVEPFSAFGCGDKRSWDGVSRFSIYSSEHETLFQRGTRMRITKVYEEGGKTYIDCEVIGQEIRDLSYVKDSNIGY
;
A
#
# COMPACT_ATOMS: atom_id res chain seq x y z
N MET A 1 14.03 -2.90 -5.86
CA MET A 1 14.03 -4.29 -6.35
C MET A 1 14.53 -4.28 -7.80
N SER A 2 15.67 -4.91 -8.09
CA SER A 2 16.18 -4.98 -9.46
C SER A 2 15.31 -5.93 -10.30
N LYS A 3 15.09 -5.57 -11.56
CA LYS A 3 14.26 -6.31 -12.52
C LYS A 3 14.93 -7.67 -12.81
N LYS A 4 14.22 -8.80 -12.61
CA LYS A 4 14.75 -10.14 -12.95
C LYS A 4 15.03 -10.23 -14.46
N LEU A 5 16.26 -10.58 -14.82
CA LEU A 5 16.72 -10.76 -16.19
C LEU A 5 16.19 -12.08 -16.76
N THR A 6 15.80 -12.06 -18.03
CA THR A 6 15.43 -13.27 -18.78
C THR A 6 16.68 -14.05 -19.22
N SER A 7 16.54 -15.35 -19.50
CA SER A 7 17.65 -16.21 -19.97
C SER A 7 18.36 -15.65 -21.22
N LYS A 8 17.60 -14.98 -22.12
CA LYS A 8 18.16 -14.27 -23.28
C LYS A 8 19.07 -13.09 -22.85
N GLN A 9 18.64 -12.31 -21.87
CA GLN A 9 19.39 -11.16 -21.35
C GLN A 9 20.64 -11.58 -20.56
N GLN A 10 20.57 -12.69 -19.81
CA GLN A 10 21.73 -13.27 -19.12
C GLN A 10 22.81 -13.72 -20.12
N LYS A 11 22.40 -14.39 -21.21
CA LYS A 11 23.31 -14.79 -22.30
C LYS A 11 23.93 -13.57 -22.99
N GLU A 12 23.15 -12.51 -23.19
CA GLU A 12 23.61 -11.27 -23.81
C GLU A 12 24.61 -10.50 -22.91
N GLN A 13 24.41 -10.48 -21.59
CA GLN A 13 25.36 -9.89 -20.64
C GLN A 13 26.68 -10.66 -20.59
N LEU A 14 26.64 -11.99 -20.60
CA LEU A 14 27.85 -12.82 -20.65
C LEU A 14 28.62 -12.59 -21.95
N ASN A 15 27.91 -12.48 -23.08
CA ASN A 15 28.52 -12.16 -24.38
C ASN A 15 29.15 -10.76 -24.40
N ASN A 16 28.50 -9.76 -23.80
CA ASN A 16 29.04 -8.41 -23.68
C ASN A 16 30.28 -8.36 -22.78
N LEU A 17 30.30 -9.11 -21.67
CA LEU A 17 31.47 -9.24 -20.80
C LEU A 17 32.67 -9.82 -21.58
N PHE A 18 32.47 -10.90 -22.33
CA PHE A 18 33.51 -11.48 -23.16
C PHE A 18 33.98 -10.54 -24.29
N ALA A 19 33.08 -9.74 -24.87
CA ALA A 19 33.44 -8.74 -25.87
C ALA A 19 34.34 -7.63 -25.30
N VAL A 20 34.07 -7.16 -24.07
CA VAL A 20 34.89 -6.16 -23.36
C VAL A 20 36.30 -6.70 -23.10
N TYR A 21 36.41 -7.95 -22.63
CA TYR A 21 37.70 -8.58 -22.37
C TYR A 21 38.49 -8.87 -23.65
N ASN A 22 37.82 -9.29 -24.73
CA ASN A 22 38.45 -9.43 -26.05
C ASN A 22 38.98 -8.09 -26.58
N LYS A 23 38.23 -6.99 -26.39
CA LYS A 23 38.69 -5.64 -26.77
C LYS A 23 39.90 -5.20 -25.93
N ARG A 24 39.94 -5.55 -24.64
CA ARG A 24 41.08 -5.28 -23.75
C ARG A 24 42.31 -6.09 -24.12
N LEU A 25 42.15 -7.37 -24.47
CA LEU A 25 43.24 -8.20 -25.01
C LEU A 25 43.75 -7.65 -26.35
N GLY A 26 42.85 -7.17 -27.22
CA GLY A 26 43.22 -6.49 -28.46
C GLY A 26 44.06 -5.23 -28.22
N ARG A 27 43.70 -4.40 -27.23
CA ARG A 27 44.51 -3.23 -26.82
C ARG A 27 45.87 -3.62 -26.26
N LEU A 28 45.93 -4.61 -25.37
CA LEU A 28 47.21 -5.11 -24.83
C LEU A 28 48.13 -5.62 -25.94
N TYR A 29 47.56 -6.29 -26.96
CA TYR A 29 48.31 -6.73 -28.14
C TYR A 29 48.79 -5.55 -28.99
N SER A 30 47.94 -4.54 -29.25
CA SER A 30 48.34 -3.33 -29.98
C SER A 30 49.40 -2.50 -29.25
N ASP A 31 49.31 -2.36 -27.93
CA ASP A 31 50.29 -1.65 -27.10
C ASP A 31 51.61 -2.42 -27.06
N TYR A 32 51.55 -3.75 -27.00
CA TYR A 32 52.72 -4.62 -27.16
C TYR A 32 53.39 -4.44 -28.52
N VAL A 33 52.61 -4.42 -29.62
CA VAL A 33 53.13 -4.16 -30.98
C VAL A 33 53.75 -2.76 -31.07
N LYS A 34 53.12 -1.72 -30.48
CA LYS A 34 53.68 -0.36 -30.43
C LYS A 34 54.98 -0.27 -29.64
N LYS A 35 55.05 -0.91 -28.47
CA LYS A 35 56.27 -0.98 -27.66
C LYS A 35 57.39 -1.67 -28.43
N LEU A 36 57.08 -2.75 -29.14
CA LEU A 36 58.05 -3.43 -30.02
C LEU A 36 58.52 -2.55 -31.17
N THR A 37 57.62 -1.83 -31.85
CA THR A 37 58.01 -0.95 -32.98
C THR A 37 58.72 0.33 -32.51
N SER A 38 58.53 0.76 -31.26
CA SER A 38 59.26 1.90 -30.67
C SER A 38 60.69 1.56 -30.20
N LEU A 39 61.08 0.28 -30.20
CA LEU A 39 62.46 -0.14 -29.90
C LEU A 39 63.44 0.19 -31.05
N GLY A 40 63.18 1.23 -31.85
CA GLY A 40 63.95 1.59 -33.05
C GLY A 40 65.45 1.59 -32.80
N TYR A 41 66.14 0.59 -33.34
CA TYR A 41 67.58 0.62 -33.51
C TYR A 41 67.86 1.23 -34.88
N GLY A 42 68.70 2.27 -34.91
CA GLY A 42 69.17 2.89 -36.15
C GLY A 42 69.86 1.88 -37.07
N GLU A 43 69.88 2.17 -38.38
CA GLU A 43 70.50 1.34 -39.43
C GLU A 43 71.98 1.01 -39.18
N ASP A 44 72.59 1.66 -38.20
CA ASP A 44 73.99 1.58 -37.80
C ASP A 44 74.35 0.26 -37.09
N VAL A 45 73.36 -0.51 -36.60
CA VAL A 45 73.58 -1.77 -35.84
C VAL A 45 73.70 -3.01 -36.74
N LEU A 46 73.39 -2.90 -38.03
CA LEU A 46 73.35 -4.02 -38.98
C LEU A 46 74.55 -4.09 -39.94
N LYS A 47 75.63 -3.34 -39.68
CA LYS A 47 76.75 -3.17 -40.64
C LYS A 47 77.90 -4.18 -40.55
N ASP A 48 77.94 -5.05 -39.55
CA ASP A 48 78.96 -6.12 -39.49
C ASP A 48 78.30 -7.50 -39.59
N ASP A 49 78.91 -8.33 -40.43
CA ASP A 49 78.44 -9.63 -40.96
C ASP A 49 78.40 -10.76 -39.91
N ALA A 50 77.99 -10.45 -38.69
CA ALA A 50 77.68 -11.40 -37.64
C ALA A 50 76.17 -11.58 -37.56
N LEU A 51 75.70 -12.75 -38.02
CA LEU A 51 74.33 -13.27 -37.83
C LEU A 51 73.68 -12.70 -36.56
N PHE A 52 72.65 -11.86 -36.74
CA PHE A 52 71.91 -11.24 -35.66
C PHE A 52 71.49 -12.29 -34.62
N ASN A 53 72.14 -12.26 -33.45
CA ASN A 53 71.86 -13.13 -32.32
C ASN A 53 71.54 -12.25 -31.10
N PHE A 54 70.37 -12.46 -30.50
CA PHE A 54 69.93 -11.77 -29.29
C PHE A 54 70.90 -11.96 -28.10
N ASP A 55 71.73 -12.99 -28.10
CA ASP A 55 72.76 -13.20 -27.08
C ASP A 55 73.85 -12.12 -27.09
N ASN A 56 74.12 -11.50 -28.25
CA ASN A 56 75.13 -10.46 -28.40
C ASN A 56 74.62 -9.06 -27.96
N PHE A 57 73.31 -8.92 -27.73
CA PHE A 57 72.68 -7.66 -27.32
C PHE A 57 71.92 -7.87 -26.01
N PRO A 58 72.62 -8.10 -24.88
CA PRO A 58 71.99 -8.46 -23.62
C PRO A 58 71.01 -7.40 -23.11
N GLN A 59 71.27 -6.11 -23.37
CA GLN A 59 70.33 -5.03 -23.02
C GLN A 59 69.05 -5.06 -23.87
N LEU A 60 69.15 -5.36 -25.17
CA LEU A 60 67.99 -5.53 -26.04
C LEU A 60 67.21 -6.80 -25.67
N LYS A 61 67.90 -7.91 -25.42
CA LYS A 61 67.31 -9.17 -24.97
C LYS A 61 66.60 -9.01 -23.63
N ALA A 62 67.19 -8.25 -22.68
CA ALA A 62 66.55 -7.92 -21.41
C ALA A 62 65.30 -7.06 -21.61
N ARG A 63 65.39 -5.98 -22.41
CA ARG A 63 64.22 -5.12 -22.73
C ARG A 63 63.11 -5.85 -23.46
N LEU A 64 63.44 -6.72 -24.41
CA LEU A 64 62.48 -7.56 -25.11
C LEU A 64 61.85 -8.56 -24.13
N ASN A 65 62.65 -9.24 -23.32
CA ASN A 65 62.14 -10.15 -22.30
C ASN A 65 61.22 -9.43 -21.32
N ASP A 66 61.54 -8.21 -20.90
CA ASP A 66 60.67 -7.41 -20.03
C ASP A 66 59.36 -7.05 -20.71
N ILE A 67 59.38 -6.64 -21.99
CA ILE A 67 58.16 -6.35 -22.77
C ILE A 67 57.33 -7.62 -22.99
N PHE A 68 57.98 -8.75 -23.30
CA PHE A 68 57.31 -10.05 -23.45
C PHE A 68 56.72 -10.53 -22.14
N ASN A 69 57.44 -10.37 -21.02
CA ASN A 69 57.00 -10.82 -19.71
C ASN A 69 55.90 -9.89 -19.19
N ASP A 70 55.98 -8.58 -19.40
CA ASP A 70 54.92 -7.61 -19.11
C ASP A 70 53.64 -7.93 -19.90
N TYR A 71 53.75 -8.17 -21.21
CA TYR A 71 52.60 -8.59 -22.03
C TYR A 71 52.03 -9.94 -21.58
N TYR A 72 52.90 -10.92 -21.27
CA TYR A 72 52.49 -12.24 -20.80
C TYR A 72 51.79 -12.16 -19.45
N GLN A 73 52.35 -11.46 -18.46
CA GLN A 73 51.77 -11.31 -17.13
C GLN A 73 50.46 -10.53 -17.18
N ASN A 74 50.40 -9.43 -17.93
CA ASN A 74 49.16 -8.63 -18.05
C ASN A 74 48.08 -9.35 -18.85
N SER A 75 48.45 -10.12 -19.88
CA SER A 75 47.51 -11.00 -20.59
C SER A 75 47.02 -12.12 -19.67
N LEU A 76 47.91 -12.75 -18.89
CA LEU A 76 47.56 -13.79 -17.92
C LEU A 76 46.65 -13.26 -16.81
N LEU A 77 46.90 -12.03 -16.32
CA LEU A 77 46.04 -11.31 -15.39
C LEU A 77 44.67 -11.01 -16.03
N CYS A 78 44.65 -10.52 -17.28
CA CYS A 78 43.40 -10.30 -18.02
C CYS A 78 42.60 -11.59 -18.21
N TYR A 79 43.26 -12.71 -18.51
CA TYR A 79 42.62 -14.03 -18.57
C TYR A 79 42.13 -14.51 -17.20
N LYS A 80 42.93 -14.36 -16.14
CA LYS A 80 42.54 -14.71 -14.77
C LYS A 80 41.35 -13.86 -14.31
N SER A 81 41.34 -12.56 -14.55
CA SER A 81 40.23 -11.65 -14.24
C SER A 81 39.01 -11.95 -15.10
N GLY A 82 39.15 -12.17 -16.41
CA GLY A 82 38.02 -12.53 -17.28
C GLY A 82 37.41 -13.90 -16.96
N ILE A 83 38.23 -14.87 -16.54
CA ILE A 83 37.76 -16.17 -16.04
C ILE A 83 37.10 -16.00 -14.67
N THR A 84 37.68 -15.21 -13.77
CA THR A 84 37.13 -14.95 -12.43
C THR A 84 35.79 -14.22 -12.54
N ASP A 85 35.68 -13.20 -13.39
CA ASP A 85 34.47 -12.43 -13.62
C ASP A 85 33.44 -13.21 -14.42
N GLY A 86 33.86 -14.03 -15.39
CA GLY A 86 32.96 -14.91 -16.14
C GLY A 86 32.40 -16.05 -15.27
N VAL A 87 33.22 -16.58 -14.35
CA VAL A 87 32.78 -17.53 -13.34
C VAL A 87 31.88 -16.82 -12.32
N ALA A 88 32.25 -15.66 -11.80
CA ALA A 88 31.41 -14.88 -10.88
C ALA A 88 30.07 -14.46 -11.53
N LEU A 89 30.05 -14.12 -12.82
CA LEU A 89 28.83 -13.78 -13.55
C LEU A 89 27.97 -15.02 -13.83
N ALA A 90 28.56 -16.17 -14.17
CA ALA A 90 27.85 -17.44 -14.31
C ALA A 90 27.26 -17.91 -12.96
N TYR A 91 28.04 -17.79 -11.87
CA TYR A 91 27.55 -18.05 -10.52
C TYR A 91 26.52 -17.02 -10.06
N ASN A 92 26.58 -15.74 -10.47
CA ASN A 92 25.53 -14.74 -10.23
C ASN A 92 24.26 -15.03 -11.03
N HIS A 93 24.37 -15.59 -12.25
CA HIS A 93 23.22 -16.07 -13.02
C HIS A 93 22.59 -17.29 -12.33
N ASP A 94 23.40 -18.19 -11.77
CA ASP A 94 22.95 -19.28 -10.91
C ASP A 94 22.37 -18.75 -9.58
N GLU A 95 22.93 -17.68 -9.00
CA GLU A 95 22.47 -16.99 -7.79
C GLU A 95 21.12 -16.27 -8.02
N MET A 96 20.84 -15.74 -9.21
CA MET A 96 19.49 -15.22 -9.54
C MET A 96 18.41 -16.33 -9.56
N VAL A 97 18.82 -17.59 -9.73
CA VAL A 97 17.96 -18.78 -9.73
C VAL A 97 17.95 -19.48 -8.36
N ILE A 98 18.99 -19.32 -7.52
CA ILE A 98 19.22 -20.05 -6.26
C ILE A 98 19.35 -19.10 -5.02
N GLY A 99 19.21 -17.78 -5.21
CA GLY A 99 19.51 -16.72 -4.24
C GLY A 99 18.53 -16.56 -3.08
N GLY A 100 18.36 -17.63 -2.31
CA GLY A 100 17.79 -17.58 -0.96
C GLY A 100 18.63 -18.33 0.08
N TYR A 101 19.57 -19.20 -0.32
CA TYR A 101 20.28 -20.09 0.60
C TYR A 101 21.71 -20.45 0.17
N SER A 102 22.62 -19.49 0.04
CA SER A 102 24.04 -19.79 0.29
C SER A 102 24.85 -18.53 0.63
N VAL A 103 25.49 -18.55 1.79
CA VAL A 103 26.72 -17.79 2.07
C VAL A 103 27.81 -18.25 1.07
N LEU A 104 28.86 -17.44 0.82
CA LEU A 104 30.22 -17.78 0.28
C LEU A 104 30.52 -17.10 -1.08
N THR A 105 31.43 -16.14 -1.28
CA THR A 105 32.88 -15.95 -0.94
C THR A 105 33.80 -17.10 -1.38
N ASP A 106 35.08 -16.82 -1.67
CA ASP A 106 36.16 -17.69 -2.21
C ASP A 106 36.21 -19.16 -1.72
N LYS A 107 35.56 -19.47 -0.59
CA LYS A 107 35.38 -20.81 -0.03
C LYS A 107 34.61 -21.76 -0.96
N ALA A 108 33.59 -21.30 -1.70
CA ALA A 108 32.80 -22.16 -2.59
C ALA A 108 33.61 -22.69 -3.79
N ILE A 109 34.44 -21.84 -4.40
CA ILE A 109 35.35 -22.22 -5.49
C ILE A 109 36.39 -23.24 -5.01
N ARG A 110 36.93 -23.04 -3.80
CA ARG A 110 37.84 -24.02 -3.17
C ARG A 110 37.15 -25.38 -2.95
N VAL A 111 35.94 -25.39 -2.38
CA VAL A 111 35.17 -26.63 -2.15
C VAL A 111 34.88 -27.39 -3.46
N ALA A 112 34.53 -26.68 -4.54
CA ALA A 112 34.29 -27.32 -5.84
C ALA A 112 35.58 -27.95 -6.42
N ARG A 113 36.71 -27.26 -6.29
CA ARG A 113 38.03 -27.76 -6.73
C ARG A 113 38.51 -28.94 -5.87
N ASP A 114 38.31 -28.87 -4.57
CA ASP A 114 38.65 -29.95 -3.62
C ASP A 114 37.79 -31.19 -3.88
N THR A 115 36.48 -31.00 -4.12
CA THR A 115 35.56 -32.10 -4.46
C THR A 115 35.93 -32.73 -5.80
N ALA A 116 36.24 -31.93 -6.83
CA ALA A 116 36.66 -32.46 -8.13
C ALA A 116 38.00 -33.21 -8.04
N ALA A 117 38.96 -32.71 -7.26
CA ALA A 117 40.23 -33.39 -7.03
C ALA A 117 40.07 -34.70 -6.24
N ALA A 118 39.23 -34.70 -5.19
CA ALA A 118 38.92 -35.90 -4.42
C ALA A 118 38.18 -36.96 -5.27
N THR A 119 37.23 -36.52 -6.09
CA THR A 119 36.48 -37.36 -7.04
C THR A 119 37.41 -37.96 -8.09
N PHE A 120 38.34 -37.17 -8.63
CA PHE A 120 39.37 -37.62 -9.56
C PHE A 120 40.25 -38.71 -8.95
N ILE A 121 40.79 -38.46 -7.74
CA ILE A 121 41.63 -39.43 -7.01
C ILE A 121 40.83 -40.71 -6.72
N SER A 122 39.61 -40.61 -6.16
CA SER A 122 38.77 -41.75 -5.82
C SER A 122 38.44 -42.62 -7.04
N ASN A 123 38.05 -42.00 -8.15
CA ASN A 123 37.69 -42.72 -9.37
C ASN A 123 38.92 -43.40 -10.03
N ARG A 124 40.10 -42.78 -9.96
CA ARG A 124 41.33 -43.36 -10.56
C ARG A 124 41.99 -44.41 -9.68
N LEU A 125 41.92 -44.29 -8.36
CA LEU A 125 42.46 -45.30 -7.43
C LEU A 125 41.55 -46.54 -7.30
N LYS A 126 40.23 -46.41 -7.48
CA LYS A 126 39.27 -47.53 -7.30
C LYS A 126 38.91 -48.30 -8.58
N THR A 127 39.29 -47.80 -9.77
CA THR A 127 39.06 -48.52 -11.03
C THR A 127 40.14 -49.57 -11.26
N LYS A 128 39.76 -50.81 -11.64
CA LYS A 128 40.67 -51.96 -11.82
C LYS A 128 41.86 -51.73 -12.78
N ASN A 129 41.86 -50.64 -13.55
CA ASN A 129 42.82 -50.37 -14.63
C ASN A 129 43.59 -49.03 -14.51
N GLY A 130 43.38 -48.23 -13.45
CA GLY A 130 44.07 -46.95 -13.23
C GLY A 130 43.85 -45.91 -14.34
N LEU A 131 44.87 -45.09 -14.66
CA LEU A 131 44.81 -44.14 -15.78
C LEU A 131 44.89 -44.84 -17.16
N ASN A 132 45.23 -46.13 -17.17
CA ASN A 132 45.29 -47.00 -18.36
C ASN A 132 46.05 -46.36 -19.53
N LEU A 133 47.19 -45.75 -19.22
CA LEU A 133 47.96 -44.98 -20.17
C LEU A 133 48.75 -45.88 -21.11
N ALA A 134 48.82 -45.50 -22.39
CA ALA A 134 49.61 -46.24 -23.38
C ALA A 134 51.10 -46.25 -23.01
N GLN A 135 51.67 -47.42 -22.74
CA GLN A 135 53.08 -47.61 -22.34
C GLN A 135 54.09 -47.03 -23.33
N ILE A 136 53.71 -46.88 -24.60
CA ILE A 136 54.53 -46.29 -25.66
C ILE A 136 54.82 -44.79 -25.39
N ILE A 137 53.96 -44.08 -24.64
CA ILE A 137 54.03 -42.62 -24.45
C ILE A 137 54.68 -42.24 -23.10
N TRP A 138 54.58 -43.09 -22.07
CA TRP A 138 54.87 -42.74 -20.68
C TRP A 138 56.06 -43.51 -20.10
N ASN A 139 56.91 -42.81 -19.36
CA ASN A 139 58.14 -43.36 -18.80
C ASN A 139 57.88 -44.09 -17.50
N TYR A 140 57.59 -45.38 -17.62
CA TYR A 140 57.45 -46.28 -16.46
C TYR A 140 58.81 -46.71 -15.87
N CYS A 141 59.95 -46.30 -16.45
CA CYS A 141 61.24 -46.78 -15.99
C CYS A 141 61.58 -46.16 -14.61
N GLN A 142 61.61 -47.05 -13.61
CA GLN A 142 62.08 -46.92 -12.21
C GLN A 142 61.00 -46.88 -11.10
N GLN A 143 59.70 -46.97 -11.40
CA GLN A 143 58.62 -47.12 -10.40
C GLN A 143 57.60 -48.17 -10.86
N THR A 144 56.84 -48.77 -9.94
CA THR A 144 55.70 -49.63 -10.35
C THR A 144 54.69 -48.80 -11.15
N LYS A 145 53.96 -49.42 -12.11
CA LYS A 145 52.89 -48.76 -12.88
C LYS A 145 51.93 -47.97 -11.97
N SER A 146 51.64 -48.52 -10.80
CA SER A 146 50.76 -47.93 -9.79
C SER A 146 51.34 -46.65 -9.18
N GLU A 147 52.63 -46.64 -8.81
CA GLU A 147 53.29 -45.46 -8.22
C GLU A 147 53.41 -44.31 -9.21
N PHE A 148 53.72 -44.62 -10.47
CA PHE A 148 53.78 -43.64 -11.56
C PHE A 148 52.42 -43.00 -11.84
N GLU A 149 51.37 -43.82 -12.00
CA GLU A 149 50.01 -43.33 -12.21
C GLU A 149 49.50 -42.55 -11.00
N MET A 150 49.95 -42.88 -9.79
CA MET A 150 49.67 -42.12 -8.56
C MET A 150 50.38 -40.76 -8.54
N ALA A 151 51.67 -40.69 -8.87
CA ALA A 151 52.41 -39.42 -8.95
C ALA A 151 51.84 -38.46 -10.00
N MET A 152 51.42 -39.00 -11.14
CA MET A 152 50.79 -38.21 -12.20
C MET A 152 49.36 -37.79 -11.80
N SER A 153 48.59 -38.70 -11.19
CA SER A 153 47.27 -38.39 -10.62
C SER A 153 47.37 -37.27 -9.58
N ASN A 154 48.35 -37.31 -8.67
CA ASN A 154 48.56 -36.26 -7.67
C ASN A 154 48.91 -34.91 -8.32
N THR A 155 49.74 -34.92 -9.37
CA THR A 155 50.09 -33.70 -10.12
C THR A 155 48.85 -33.07 -10.80
N ILE A 156 47.96 -33.89 -11.36
CA ILE A 156 46.70 -33.43 -11.96
C ILE A 156 45.74 -32.94 -10.89
N ALA A 157 45.61 -33.67 -9.78
CA ALA A 157 44.75 -33.31 -8.65
C ALA A 157 45.17 -31.99 -8.01
N ASP A 158 46.47 -31.77 -7.81
CA ASP A 158 47.01 -30.49 -7.31
C ASP A 158 46.75 -29.35 -8.28
N GLY A 159 46.85 -29.61 -9.59
CA GLY A 159 46.45 -28.66 -10.63
C GLY A 159 44.97 -28.28 -10.55
N ILE A 160 44.09 -29.26 -10.33
CA ILE A 160 42.65 -29.04 -10.15
C ILE A 160 42.38 -28.21 -8.88
N LYS A 161 43.00 -28.55 -7.74
CA LYS A 161 42.90 -27.80 -6.47
C LYS A 161 43.32 -26.34 -6.61
N LYS A 162 44.44 -26.09 -7.30
CA LYS A 162 44.99 -24.75 -7.54
C LYS A 162 44.24 -23.96 -8.62
N GLY A 163 43.39 -24.63 -9.41
CA GLY A 163 42.75 -24.02 -10.58
C GLY A 163 43.72 -23.72 -11.71
N SER A 164 44.82 -24.48 -11.80
CA SER A 164 45.81 -24.34 -12.86
C SER A 164 45.21 -24.69 -14.22
N SER A 165 45.66 -23.99 -15.26
CA SER A 165 45.24 -24.26 -16.63
C SER A 165 45.72 -25.64 -17.11
N ALA A 166 45.01 -26.25 -18.07
CA ALA A 166 45.44 -27.52 -18.65
C ALA A 166 46.83 -27.46 -19.30
N GLU A 167 47.28 -26.26 -19.70
CA GLU A 167 48.64 -26.04 -20.21
C GLU A 167 49.70 -26.09 -19.09
N GLU A 168 49.43 -25.51 -17.92
CA GLU A 168 50.33 -25.59 -16.75
C GLU A 168 50.40 -27.01 -16.18
N VAL A 169 49.25 -27.68 -16.06
CA VAL A 169 49.20 -29.09 -15.67
C VAL A 169 49.90 -29.96 -16.72
N GLY A 170 49.65 -29.68 -18.00
CA GLY A 170 50.32 -30.32 -19.14
C GLY A 170 51.85 -30.18 -19.08
N LYS A 171 52.37 -28.99 -18.79
CA LYS A 171 53.82 -28.76 -18.59
C LYS A 171 54.35 -29.59 -17.42
N SER A 172 53.60 -29.66 -16.32
CA SER A 172 54.00 -30.37 -15.10
C SER A 172 54.04 -31.89 -15.27
N ILE A 173 53.11 -32.46 -16.05
CA ILE A 173 53.07 -33.90 -16.33
C ILE A 173 53.98 -34.33 -17.49
N ARG A 174 54.43 -33.39 -18.33
CA ARG A 174 55.29 -33.66 -19.50
C ARG A 174 56.60 -34.37 -19.12
N LYS A 175 57.14 -34.11 -17.93
CA LYS A 175 58.35 -34.77 -17.40
C LYS A 175 58.20 -36.28 -17.21
N TYR A 176 56.96 -36.78 -17.10
CA TYR A 176 56.65 -38.19 -16.93
C TYR A 176 56.52 -38.96 -18.26
N LEU A 177 56.67 -38.28 -19.41
CA LEU A 177 56.66 -38.93 -20.73
C LEU A 177 57.98 -39.67 -21.01
N ASN A 178 57.93 -40.73 -21.84
CA ASN A 178 59.14 -41.45 -22.32
C ASN A 178 60.16 -40.50 -22.94
N ASP A 179 59.67 -39.53 -23.71
CA ASP A 179 60.47 -38.51 -24.36
C ASP A 179 59.90 -37.12 -24.08
N PRO A 180 60.22 -36.49 -22.93
CA PRO A 180 59.65 -35.20 -22.54
C PRO A 180 59.93 -34.11 -23.57
N ASP A 181 61.05 -34.18 -24.28
CA ASP A 181 61.48 -33.21 -25.28
C ASP A 181 61.04 -33.50 -26.72
N MET A 182 60.31 -34.60 -26.94
CA MET A 182 59.95 -35.05 -28.28
C MET A 182 59.04 -34.05 -29.00
N MET A 183 59.48 -33.68 -30.20
CA MET A 183 58.75 -32.86 -31.15
C MET A 183 59.20 -33.23 -32.55
N TYR A 184 58.27 -33.63 -33.40
CA TYR A 184 58.54 -33.82 -34.82
C TYR A 184 58.13 -32.58 -35.62
N ARG A 185 58.87 -32.30 -36.67
CA ARG A 185 58.53 -31.32 -37.71
C ARG A 185 58.56 -31.98 -39.09
N ARG A 186 57.67 -31.54 -39.97
CA ARG A 186 57.70 -31.92 -41.39
C ARG A 186 58.67 -31.02 -42.12
N TYR A 187 59.49 -31.63 -42.96
CA TYR A 187 60.34 -30.94 -43.92
C TYR A 187 59.95 -31.41 -45.32
N HIS A 188 59.77 -30.45 -46.22
CA HIS A 188 59.51 -30.70 -47.63
C HIS A 188 60.84 -30.57 -48.36
N THR A 189 61.24 -31.60 -49.09
CA THR A 189 62.46 -31.57 -49.91
C THR A 189 62.11 -32.01 -51.31
N ILE A 190 62.31 -31.11 -52.27
CA ILE A 190 62.08 -31.42 -53.68
C ILE A 190 63.28 -32.21 -54.18
N LYS A 191 63.09 -33.51 -54.46
CA LYS A 191 64.12 -34.35 -55.10
C LYS A 191 63.81 -34.47 -56.59
N VAL A 192 64.81 -34.20 -57.42
CA VAL A 192 64.73 -34.42 -58.87
C VAL A 192 65.01 -35.90 -59.11
N GLN A 193 64.07 -36.60 -59.74
CA GLN A 193 64.25 -38.00 -60.13
C GLN A 193 65.18 -38.11 -61.34
N LYS A 194 65.77 -39.30 -61.58
CA LYS A 194 66.66 -39.56 -62.73
C LYS A 194 66.04 -39.23 -64.10
N ASN A 195 64.71 -39.12 -64.18
CA ASN A 195 63.96 -38.73 -65.39
C ASN A 195 63.63 -37.22 -65.46
N GLY A 196 64.26 -36.38 -64.62
CA GLY A 196 64.08 -34.92 -64.63
C GLY A 196 62.82 -34.39 -63.94
N LYS A 197 61.89 -35.24 -63.48
CA LYS A 197 60.70 -34.77 -62.73
C LYS A 197 61.02 -34.47 -61.26
N LYS A 198 60.58 -33.30 -60.78
CA LYS A 198 60.64 -32.88 -59.37
C LYS A 198 59.55 -33.59 -58.56
N LYS A 199 59.92 -34.34 -57.52
CA LYS A 199 58.99 -34.94 -56.55
C LYS A 199 59.18 -34.30 -55.19
N ASP A 200 58.11 -33.79 -54.59
CA ASP A 200 58.11 -33.37 -53.19
C ASP A 200 58.21 -34.61 -52.30
N VAL A 201 59.29 -34.69 -51.53
CA VAL A 201 59.54 -35.76 -50.57
C VAL A 201 59.40 -35.16 -49.18
N VAL A 202 58.36 -35.60 -48.46
CA VAL A 202 58.12 -35.18 -47.08
C VAL A 202 58.90 -36.09 -46.15
N THR A 203 59.87 -35.52 -45.43
CA THR A 203 60.60 -36.23 -44.38
C THR A 203 60.19 -35.70 -43.01
N TRP A 204 60.08 -36.60 -42.04
CA TRP A 204 59.80 -36.25 -40.65
C TRP A 204 61.11 -36.19 -39.88
N ARG A 205 61.33 -35.08 -39.19
CA ARG A 205 62.53 -34.90 -38.36
C ARG A 205 62.16 -34.71 -36.91
N ARG A 206 62.76 -35.52 -36.03
CA ARG A 206 62.60 -35.48 -34.58
C ARG A 206 63.60 -34.51 -33.96
N ARG A 207 63.12 -33.68 -33.04
CA ARG A 207 63.98 -32.87 -32.17
C ARG A 207 64.80 -33.79 -31.25
N ARG A 208 66.12 -33.68 -31.30
CA ARG A 208 67.08 -34.27 -30.36
C ARG A 208 68.04 -33.20 -29.84
N ILE A 209 68.54 -33.41 -28.63
CA ILE A 209 69.62 -32.59 -28.06
C ILE A 209 70.89 -33.42 -28.21
N ILE A 210 71.84 -32.95 -29.01
CA ILE A 210 73.13 -33.58 -29.29
C ILE A 210 74.19 -32.53 -28.97
N ASP A 211 75.09 -32.85 -28.03
CA ASP A 211 76.15 -31.94 -27.56
C ASP A 211 75.62 -30.56 -27.10
N GLY A 212 74.52 -30.57 -26.32
CA GLY A 212 73.88 -29.34 -25.81
C GLY A 212 73.14 -28.51 -26.86
N LYS A 213 73.18 -28.87 -28.15
CA LYS A 213 72.52 -28.15 -29.24
C LYS A 213 71.28 -28.90 -29.73
N VAL A 214 70.22 -28.15 -30.02
CA VAL A 214 68.97 -28.69 -30.55
C VAL A 214 69.14 -28.99 -32.04
N ARG A 215 69.01 -30.26 -32.45
CA ARG A 215 69.05 -30.70 -33.85
C ARG A 215 67.76 -31.44 -34.22
N PHE A 216 67.34 -31.32 -35.48
CA PHE A 216 66.22 -32.08 -36.03
C PHE A 216 66.76 -33.21 -36.92
N VAL A 217 66.70 -34.43 -36.41
CA VAL A 217 67.24 -35.63 -37.06
C VAL A 217 66.12 -36.36 -37.78
N GLU A 218 66.36 -36.77 -39.02
CA GLU A 218 65.39 -37.51 -39.83
C GLU A 218 65.07 -38.88 -39.22
N GLU A 219 63.78 -39.21 -39.14
CA GLU A 219 63.28 -40.50 -38.64
C GLU A 219 62.20 -41.07 -39.57
N PRO A 220 62.16 -42.41 -39.76
CA PRO A 220 61.13 -43.06 -40.58
C PRO A 220 59.73 -42.83 -40.01
N LEU A 221 58.73 -42.71 -40.90
CA LEU A 221 57.33 -42.44 -40.52
C LEU A 221 56.74 -43.56 -39.65
N GLU A 222 57.20 -44.79 -39.84
CA GLU A 222 56.76 -46.00 -39.11
C GLU A 222 57.07 -45.90 -37.61
N LYS A 223 58.16 -45.19 -37.24
CA LYS A 223 58.51 -44.93 -35.83
C LYS A 223 57.68 -43.83 -35.18
N VAL A 224 56.92 -43.06 -35.96
CA VAL A 224 56.07 -41.96 -35.47
C VAL A 224 54.72 -42.48 -34.91
N GLY A 225 54.27 -43.66 -35.37
CA GLY A 225 53.04 -44.32 -34.93
C GLY A 225 51.74 -43.63 -35.38
N MET A 226 50.67 -44.41 -35.53
CA MET A 226 49.31 -43.92 -35.75
C MET A 226 48.60 -43.79 -34.40
N GLY A 227 48.16 -42.58 -34.02
CA GLY A 227 47.37 -42.33 -32.80
C GLY A 227 48.10 -41.68 -31.62
N VAL A 228 49.34 -41.24 -31.80
CA VAL A 228 50.13 -40.47 -30.80
C VAL A 228 50.39 -39.06 -31.35
N TYR A 229 50.24 -38.00 -30.54
CA TYR A 229 50.60 -36.66 -31.02
C TYR A 229 52.11 -36.61 -31.22
N ARG A 230 52.52 -36.00 -32.33
CA ARG A 230 53.93 -35.86 -32.73
C ARG A 230 54.71 -34.83 -31.90
N SER A 231 54.23 -34.53 -30.70
CA SER A 231 54.84 -33.63 -29.72
C SER A 231 54.44 -34.06 -28.31
N ALA A 232 55.43 -34.17 -27.44
CA ALA A 232 55.29 -34.43 -26.02
C ALA A 232 54.34 -33.41 -25.34
N ARG A 233 54.45 -32.12 -25.69
CA ARG A 233 53.55 -31.07 -25.20
C ARG A 233 52.09 -31.35 -25.56
N LYS A 234 51.80 -31.74 -26.81
CA LYS A 234 50.42 -32.02 -27.25
C LYS A 234 49.86 -33.29 -26.60
N ASN A 235 50.69 -34.31 -26.40
CA ASN A 235 50.29 -35.52 -25.66
C ASN A 235 49.94 -35.20 -24.20
N ALA A 236 50.80 -34.45 -23.51
CA ALA A 236 50.54 -34.02 -22.13
C ALA A 236 49.30 -33.12 -22.03
N LEU A 237 49.15 -32.15 -22.95
CA LEU A 237 47.99 -31.26 -22.97
C LEU A 237 46.68 -32.01 -23.21
N ARG A 238 46.69 -33.03 -24.09
CA ARG A 238 45.51 -33.88 -24.31
C ARG A 238 45.08 -34.57 -23.03
N VAL A 239 46.02 -35.18 -22.31
CA VAL A 239 45.72 -35.87 -21.04
C VAL A 239 45.23 -34.87 -20.01
N ALA A 240 45.95 -33.76 -19.80
CA ALA A 240 45.52 -32.73 -18.86
C ALA A 240 44.09 -32.21 -19.15
N ARG A 241 43.77 -31.84 -20.39
CA ARG A 241 42.43 -31.36 -20.76
C ARG A 241 41.35 -32.42 -20.54
N THR A 242 41.63 -33.64 -20.98
CA THR A 242 40.65 -34.73 -20.91
C THR A 242 40.37 -35.13 -19.46
N GLU A 243 41.41 -35.25 -18.63
CA GLU A 243 41.29 -35.63 -17.23
C GLU A 243 40.67 -34.52 -16.37
N ILE A 244 41.07 -33.27 -16.57
CA ILE A 244 40.49 -32.12 -15.85
C ILE A 244 38.99 -32.01 -16.16
N ASN A 245 38.61 -32.03 -17.44
CA ASN A 245 37.20 -31.91 -17.82
C ASN A 245 36.40 -33.11 -17.30
N SER A 246 36.92 -34.33 -17.46
CA SER A 246 36.26 -35.54 -16.94
C SER A 246 36.05 -35.49 -15.42
N ALA A 247 37.02 -34.97 -14.66
CA ALA A 247 36.92 -34.80 -13.22
C ALA A 247 35.80 -33.82 -12.83
N TYR A 248 35.71 -32.67 -13.49
CA TYR A 248 34.65 -31.69 -13.23
C TYR A 248 33.27 -32.22 -13.60
N HIS A 249 33.13 -32.88 -14.77
CA HIS A 249 31.84 -33.46 -15.18
C HIS A 249 31.43 -34.62 -14.26
N LYS A 250 32.36 -35.47 -13.86
CA LYS A 250 32.07 -36.56 -12.91
C LYS A 250 31.62 -36.05 -11.55
N ALA A 251 32.30 -35.04 -11.00
CA ALA A 251 31.91 -34.41 -9.74
C ALA A 251 30.53 -33.75 -9.83
N ARG A 252 30.19 -33.13 -10.98
CA ARG A 252 28.83 -32.62 -11.23
C ARG A 252 27.79 -33.74 -11.26
N ASN A 253 28.06 -34.84 -11.98
CA ASN A 253 27.13 -35.97 -12.06
C ASN A 253 26.86 -36.58 -10.68
N GLU A 254 27.90 -36.80 -9.87
CA GLU A 254 27.78 -37.34 -8.51
C GLU A 254 26.99 -36.38 -7.59
N ARG A 255 27.23 -35.07 -7.71
CA ARG A 255 26.45 -34.06 -6.99
C ARG A 255 24.98 -34.12 -7.41
N TRP A 256 24.69 -33.95 -8.70
CA TRP A 256 23.32 -33.88 -9.23
C TRP A 256 22.50 -35.14 -9.00
N GLN A 257 23.12 -36.32 -8.93
CA GLN A 257 22.44 -37.56 -8.56
C GLN A 257 21.79 -37.47 -7.17
N ASN A 258 22.47 -36.80 -6.23
CA ASN A 258 22.04 -36.67 -4.84
C ASN A 258 21.21 -35.40 -4.58
N GLU A 259 21.08 -34.50 -5.56
CA GLU A 259 20.29 -33.27 -5.42
C GLU A 259 18.82 -33.51 -5.80
N PRO A 260 17.86 -33.38 -4.86
CA PRO A 260 16.45 -33.67 -5.12
C PRO A 260 15.76 -32.66 -6.06
N PHE A 261 16.27 -31.43 -6.16
CA PHE A 261 15.73 -30.42 -7.06
C PHE A 261 16.28 -30.50 -8.50
N VAL A 262 17.26 -31.38 -8.74
CA VAL A 262 17.79 -31.65 -10.09
C VAL A 262 17.01 -32.83 -10.70
N ILE A 263 16.38 -32.56 -11.84
CA ILE A 263 15.43 -33.47 -12.50
C ILE A 263 15.99 -34.08 -13.80
N GLY A 264 17.17 -33.64 -14.24
CA GLY A 264 17.90 -34.12 -15.41
C GLY A 264 19.17 -33.32 -15.64
N GLN A 265 19.87 -33.57 -16.74
CA GLN A 265 21.02 -32.78 -17.17
C GLN A 265 20.92 -32.45 -18.66
N TYR A 266 21.30 -31.24 -19.03
CA TYR A 266 21.36 -30.80 -20.42
C TYR A 266 22.82 -30.81 -20.88
N ILE A 267 23.14 -31.66 -21.86
CA ILE A 267 24.49 -31.77 -22.43
C ILE A 267 24.50 -31.00 -23.73
N HIS A 268 25.41 -30.03 -23.87
CA HIS A 268 25.47 -29.18 -25.05
C HIS A 268 26.89 -28.84 -25.48
N VAL A 269 27.02 -28.52 -26.78
CA VAL A 269 28.29 -28.08 -27.34
C VAL A 269 28.74 -26.77 -26.72
N SER A 270 30.06 -26.64 -26.52
CA SER A 270 30.65 -25.38 -26.09
C SER A 270 30.64 -24.37 -27.25
N PRO A 271 30.47 -23.06 -27.01
CA PRO A 271 30.55 -22.05 -28.07
C PRO A 271 31.87 -22.04 -28.86
N GLN A 272 32.95 -22.58 -28.29
CA GLN A 272 34.26 -22.72 -28.95
C GLN A 272 34.40 -24.04 -29.73
N HIS A 273 33.36 -24.88 -29.75
CA HIS A 273 33.32 -26.10 -30.55
C HIS A 273 33.00 -25.72 -32.00
N ASN A 274 34.00 -25.89 -32.87
CA ASN A 274 34.01 -25.38 -34.26
C ASN A 274 34.18 -26.48 -35.30
N ILE A 275 34.02 -27.73 -34.89
CA ILE A 275 34.10 -28.93 -35.73
C ILE A 275 32.73 -29.57 -35.65
N ASP A 276 32.25 -30.21 -36.71
CA ASP A 276 31.02 -31.00 -36.61
C ASP A 276 31.39 -32.43 -36.23
N ASP A 277 31.01 -32.86 -35.02
CA ASP A 277 31.31 -34.19 -34.49
C ASP A 277 30.18 -34.75 -33.62
N ILE A 278 30.41 -35.92 -33.01
CA ILE A 278 29.45 -36.61 -32.14
C ILE A 278 28.85 -35.72 -31.03
N CYS A 279 29.53 -34.64 -30.62
CA CYS A 279 29.00 -33.69 -29.65
C CYS A 279 27.77 -32.95 -30.17
N ASN A 280 27.76 -32.60 -31.46
CA ASN A 280 26.65 -31.91 -32.12
C ASN A 280 25.44 -32.84 -32.25
N ASP A 281 25.70 -34.09 -32.65
CA ASP A 281 24.66 -35.11 -32.85
C ASP A 281 23.97 -35.49 -31.54
N LEU A 282 24.75 -35.63 -30.47
CA LEU A 282 24.28 -36.13 -29.18
C LEU A 282 23.92 -35.03 -28.17
N GLN A 283 23.87 -33.77 -28.58
CA GLN A 283 23.35 -32.69 -27.74
C GLN A 283 21.88 -32.94 -27.37
N GLY A 284 21.52 -32.79 -26.09
CA GLY A 284 20.15 -33.05 -25.62
C GLY A 284 19.97 -33.11 -24.11
N HIS A 285 18.75 -33.46 -23.69
CA HIS A 285 18.35 -33.60 -22.29
C HIS A 285 18.46 -35.07 -21.86
N TYR A 286 19.28 -35.34 -20.85
CA TYR A 286 19.61 -36.68 -20.37
C TYR A 286 19.11 -36.89 -18.94
N PRO A 287 18.86 -38.16 -18.54
CA PRO A 287 18.53 -38.50 -17.16
C PRO A 287 19.58 -38.00 -16.15
N LYS A 288 19.13 -37.64 -14.94
CA LYS A 288 20.02 -37.05 -13.91
C LYS A 288 21.16 -37.96 -13.46
N ASP A 289 20.96 -39.26 -13.59
CA ASP A 289 21.91 -40.31 -13.22
C ASP A 289 22.70 -40.88 -14.41
N TYR A 290 22.54 -40.29 -15.61
CA TYR A 290 23.42 -40.57 -16.74
C TYR A 290 24.83 -40.04 -16.45
N VAL A 291 25.85 -40.87 -16.62
CA VAL A 291 27.24 -40.50 -16.32
C VAL A 291 27.88 -39.99 -17.60
N TRP A 292 27.93 -38.66 -17.78
CA TRP A 292 28.63 -38.04 -18.88
C TRP A 292 29.93 -37.38 -18.42
N ILE A 293 31.07 -37.84 -18.92
CA ILE A 293 32.39 -37.26 -18.63
C ILE A 293 33.01 -36.54 -19.83
N SER A 294 32.74 -37.05 -21.03
CA SER A 294 33.04 -36.44 -22.33
C SER A 294 32.53 -37.36 -23.44
N TRP A 295 32.36 -36.82 -24.65
CA TRP A 295 32.06 -37.64 -25.83
C TRP A 295 33.32 -38.21 -26.49
N HIS A 296 34.42 -37.46 -26.44
CA HIS A 296 35.71 -37.84 -27.01
C HIS A 296 36.86 -37.16 -26.25
N SER A 297 38.11 -37.56 -26.53
CA SER A 297 39.27 -36.90 -25.92
C SER A 297 39.38 -35.44 -26.37
N GLN A 298 39.83 -34.56 -25.47
CA GLN A 298 39.83 -33.10 -25.64
C GLN A 298 38.45 -32.46 -25.87
N CYS A 299 37.36 -33.15 -25.50
CA CYS A 299 36.03 -32.54 -25.54
C CYS A 299 35.99 -31.30 -24.65
N ILE A 300 35.47 -30.21 -25.20
CA ILE A 300 35.30 -28.91 -24.52
C ILE A 300 33.84 -28.62 -24.17
N CYS A 301 32.94 -29.53 -24.52
CA CYS A 301 31.50 -29.41 -24.25
C CYS A 301 31.24 -29.42 -22.75
N THR A 302 30.04 -28.98 -22.36
CA THR A 302 29.66 -28.94 -20.95
C THR A 302 28.26 -29.49 -20.75
N SER A 303 27.93 -29.72 -19.47
CA SER A 303 26.59 -30.08 -19.02
C SER A 303 26.13 -29.09 -17.96
N ASP A 304 24.82 -28.83 -17.98
CA ASP A 304 24.10 -27.97 -17.04
C ASP A 304 22.97 -28.77 -16.36
N PRO A 305 22.64 -28.50 -15.08
CA PRO A 305 21.54 -29.18 -14.40
C PRO A 305 20.20 -28.67 -14.93
N ILE A 306 19.28 -29.59 -15.19
CA ILE A 306 17.86 -29.25 -15.37
C ILE A 306 17.24 -29.28 -13.98
N THR A 307 16.77 -28.14 -13.49
CA THR A 307 16.13 -28.04 -12.18
C THR A 307 14.62 -27.96 -12.30
N ILE A 308 13.90 -28.30 -11.23
CA ILE A 308 12.47 -27.98 -11.08
C ILE A 308 12.19 -26.50 -11.38
N GLN A 309 11.05 -26.22 -12.01
CA GLN A 309 10.66 -24.88 -12.47
C GLN A 309 9.24 -24.52 -12.00
N GLY A 310 8.87 -23.25 -12.14
CA GLY A 310 7.49 -22.79 -11.97
C GLY A 310 6.89 -23.07 -10.59
N GLU A 311 5.66 -23.58 -10.55
CA GLU A 311 4.92 -23.88 -9.32
C GLU A 311 5.52 -25.06 -8.54
N GLU A 312 6.08 -26.05 -9.25
CA GLU A 312 6.76 -27.18 -8.61
C GLU A 312 7.94 -26.72 -7.74
N LYS A 313 8.74 -25.76 -8.26
CA LYS A 313 9.85 -25.15 -7.53
C LYS A 313 9.36 -24.48 -6.25
N LYS A 314 8.27 -23.70 -6.33
CA LYS A 314 7.71 -22.99 -5.17
C LYS A 314 7.26 -23.97 -4.08
N GLU A 315 6.57 -25.04 -4.47
CA GLU A 315 6.07 -26.04 -3.53
C GLU A 315 7.21 -26.84 -2.90
N PHE A 316 8.21 -27.24 -3.71
CA PHE A 316 9.41 -27.93 -3.23
C PHE A 316 10.13 -27.12 -2.14
N TYR A 317 10.40 -25.82 -2.40
CA TYR A 317 11.09 -24.98 -1.43
C TYR A 317 10.21 -24.65 -0.22
N LYS A 318 8.89 -24.53 -0.38
CA LYS A 318 7.96 -24.34 0.74
C LYS A 318 7.98 -25.53 1.70
N ARG A 319 7.94 -26.75 1.18
CA ARG A 319 8.04 -27.99 1.98
C ARG A 319 9.41 -28.13 2.65
N LEU A 320 10.48 -27.77 1.93
CA LEU A 320 11.83 -27.71 2.49
C LEU A 320 11.95 -26.68 3.63
N MET A 321 11.39 -25.48 3.47
CA MET A 321 11.34 -24.43 4.50
C MET A 321 10.48 -24.84 5.71
N ALA A 322 9.49 -25.71 5.51
CA ALA A 322 8.68 -26.29 6.59
C ALA A 322 9.38 -27.43 7.34
N GLY A 323 10.63 -27.77 6.97
CA GLY A 323 11.43 -28.80 7.62
C GLY A 323 11.15 -30.23 7.15
N GLU A 324 10.44 -30.42 6.05
CA GLU A 324 10.24 -31.76 5.46
C GLU A 324 11.53 -32.31 4.85
N ASP A 325 11.79 -33.61 5.02
CA ASP A 325 12.87 -34.31 4.33
C ASP A 325 12.53 -34.50 2.85
N MET A 326 13.18 -33.69 2.01
CA MET A 326 12.98 -33.69 0.57
C MET A 326 14.01 -34.54 -0.20
N SER A 327 14.89 -35.28 0.49
CA SER A 327 15.97 -36.07 -0.13
C SER A 327 15.47 -37.12 -1.15
N ASN A 328 14.27 -37.68 -0.92
CA ASN A 328 13.64 -38.67 -1.80
C ASN A 328 12.61 -38.09 -2.77
N TYR A 329 12.59 -36.76 -2.95
CA TYR A 329 11.65 -36.12 -3.87
C TYR A 329 11.92 -36.55 -5.32
N VAL A 330 10.85 -36.97 -6.01
CA VAL A 330 10.88 -37.31 -7.44
C VAL A 330 9.90 -36.39 -8.16
N SER A 331 10.44 -35.54 -9.03
CA SER A 331 9.65 -34.64 -9.87
C SER A 331 8.82 -35.43 -10.90
N PRO A 332 7.54 -35.07 -11.15
CA PRO A 332 6.77 -35.61 -12.26
C PRO A 332 7.32 -35.17 -13.63
N PHE A 333 8.17 -34.14 -13.68
CA PHE A 333 8.82 -33.64 -14.90
C PHE A 333 10.26 -34.16 -15.06
N ALA A 334 10.65 -35.18 -14.29
CA ALA A 334 11.96 -35.79 -14.40
C ALA A 334 12.24 -36.30 -15.82
N VAL A 335 13.47 -36.09 -16.29
CA VAL A 335 13.96 -36.66 -17.54
C VAL A 335 14.26 -38.13 -17.28
N LEU A 336 13.35 -39.03 -17.67
CA LEU A 336 13.44 -40.46 -17.39
C LEU A 336 14.03 -41.27 -18.55
N THR A 337 14.06 -40.71 -19.76
CA THR A 337 14.46 -41.40 -20.98
C THR A 337 15.59 -40.68 -21.69
N MET A 338 16.35 -41.43 -22.50
CA MET A 338 17.42 -40.88 -23.34
C MET A 338 16.83 -40.07 -24.51
N PRO A 339 17.54 -39.04 -25.03
CA PRO A 339 17.17 -38.37 -26.26
C PRO A 339 17.03 -39.33 -27.44
N GLU A 340 16.09 -39.06 -28.34
CA GLU A 340 15.88 -39.94 -29.50
C GLU A 340 17.11 -40.04 -30.40
N LYS A 341 17.84 -38.94 -30.60
CA LYS A 341 19.12 -38.93 -31.34
C LYS A 341 20.15 -39.89 -30.74
N TYR A 342 20.17 -40.01 -29.41
CA TYR A 342 21.06 -40.97 -28.74
C TYR A 342 20.62 -42.40 -29.01
N ASN A 343 19.33 -42.71 -28.89
CA ASN A 343 18.81 -44.04 -29.18
C ASN A 343 19.10 -44.45 -30.64
N GLN A 344 18.96 -43.51 -31.57
CA GLN A 344 19.24 -43.71 -32.98
C GLN A 344 20.74 -43.95 -33.22
N TYR A 345 21.61 -43.13 -32.62
CA TYR A 345 23.06 -43.33 -32.67
C TYR A 345 23.48 -44.74 -32.22
N ILE A 346 22.88 -45.26 -31.14
CA ILE A 346 23.16 -46.62 -30.65
C ILE A 346 22.78 -47.69 -31.68
N LYS A 347 21.60 -47.54 -32.31
CA LYS A 347 21.13 -48.48 -33.33
C LYS A 347 22.04 -48.46 -34.56
N ASP A 348 22.34 -47.27 -35.06
CA ASP A 348 23.14 -47.04 -36.27
C ASP A 348 24.59 -47.50 -36.11
N ASN A 349 25.14 -47.44 -34.89
CA ASN A 349 26.52 -47.82 -34.58
C ASN A 349 26.64 -49.16 -33.82
N SER A 350 25.56 -49.95 -33.77
CA SER A 350 25.48 -51.18 -32.98
C SER A 350 26.65 -52.15 -33.23
N GLU A 351 27.03 -52.39 -34.49
CA GLU A 351 28.15 -53.26 -34.85
C GLU A 351 29.49 -52.72 -34.31
N ALA A 352 29.75 -51.42 -34.47
CA ALA A 352 30.97 -50.77 -34.00
C ALA A 352 31.06 -50.80 -32.46
N ILE A 353 29.93 -50.58 -31.78
CA ILE A 353 29.82 -50.65 -30.32
C ILE A 353 30.13 -52.06 -29.83
N VAL A 354 29.56 -53.10 -30.46
CA VAL A 354 29.79 -54.49 -30.10
C VAL A 354 31.27 -54.86 -30.29
N LYS A 355 31.85 -54.51 -31.44
CA LYS A 355 33.26 -54.75 -31.75
C LYS A 355 34.20 -54.03 -30.77
N ALA A 356 33.86 -52.81 -30.35
CA ALA A 356 34.61 -52.06 -29.35
C ALA A 356 34.48 -52.69 -27.95
N GLY A 357 33.28 -53.14 -27.57
CA GLY A 357 33.03 -53.81 -26.29
C GLY A 357 33.71 -55.15 -26.15
N MET A 358 33.71 -55.98 -27.20
CA MET A 358 34.47 -57.23 -27.23
C MET A 358 35.99 -57.00 -27.05
N ARG A 359 36.49 -55.83 -27.47
CA ARG A 359 37.90 -55.43 -27.30
C ARG A 359 38.18 -54.72 -25.98
N GLY A 360 37.19 -54.53 -25.11
CA GLY A 360 37.31 -53.78 -23.87
C GLY A 360 37.60 -52.28 -24.08
N LYS A 361 37.20 -51.72 -25.23
CA LYS A 361 37.49 -50.33 -25.65
C LYS A 361 36.22 -49.51 -25.93
N LEU A 362 35.16 -49.74 -25.15
CA LEU A 362 33.95 -48.91 -25.27
C LEU A 362 34.27 -47.45 -24.96
N ALA A 363 33.57 -46.55 -25.64
CA ALA A 363 33.57 -45.14 -25.27
C ALA A 363 33.02 -44.98 -23.84
N TRP A 364 33.55 -44.01 -23.09
CA TRP A 364 33.20 -43.82 -21.68
C TRP A 364 31.70 -43.68 -21.44
N HIS A 365 31.03 -42.90 -22.29
CA HIS A 365 29.59 -42.69 -22.20
C HIS A 365 28.76 -43.97 -22.43
N LEU A 366 29.32 -45.02 -23.04
CA LEU A 366 28.67 -46.32 -23.21
C LEU A 366 29.01 -47.24 -22.03
N GLN A 367 30.28 -47.25 -21.61
CA GLN A 367 30.75 -48.09 -20.52
C GLN A 367 30.01 -47.80 -19.21
N ASP A 368 29.86 -46.52 -18.86
CA ASP A 368 29.27 -46.12 -17.57
C ASP A 368 27.72 -46.12 -17.57
N ASN A 369 27.10 -46.35 -18.73
CA ASN A 369 25.65 -46.18 -18.93
C ASN A 369 24.96 -47.38 -19.58
N THR A 370 25.48 -48.59 -19.38
CA THR A 370 24.97 -49.83 -20.03
C THR A 370 23.46 -50.01 -19.90
N LYS A 371 22.85 -49.62 -18.78
CA LYS A 371 21.39 -49.71 -18.56
C LYS A 371 20.56 -48.93 -19.58
N TYR A 372 21.11 -47.85 -20.14
CA TYR A 372 20.39 -46.94 -21.03
C TYR A 372 20.39 -47.38 -22.49
N TRP A 373 21.34 -48.20 -22.93
CA TRP A 373 21.47 -48.54 -24.35
C TRP A 373 21.55 -50.04 -24.63
N ALA A 374 21.92 -50.89 -23.67
CA ALA A 374 22.06 -52.33 -23.91
C ALA A 374 20.76 -52.98 -24.40
N HIS A 375 19.61 -52.44 -23.97
CA HIS A 375 18.30 -52.91 -24.39
C HIS A 375 17.94 -52.55 -25.84
N LEU A 376 18.74 -51.71 -26.51
CA LEU A 376 18.57 -51.34 -27.92
C LEU A 376 19.35 -52.29 -28.85
N LEU A 377 20.26 -53.11 -28.32
CA LEU A 377 20.99 -54.11 -29.09
C LEU A 377 20.16 -55.39 -29.28
N SER A 378 20.44 -56.13 -30.35
CA SER A 378 19.86 -57.46 -30.57
C SER A 378 20.26 -58.44 -29.43
N PRO A 379 19.45 -59.47 -29.14
CA PRO A 379 19.80 -60.49 -28.14
C PRO A 379 21.15 -61.19 -28.42
N SER A 380 21.50 -61.39 -29.70
CA SER A 380 22.77 -61.98 -30.10
C SER A 380 23.96 -61.06 -29.82
N ASP A 381 23.82 -59.76 -30.08
CA ASP A 381 24.86 -58.77 -29.83
C ASP A 381 25.07 -58.49 -28.33
N ARG A 382 24.01 -58.54 -27.53
CA ARG A 382 24.12 -58.50 -26.06
C ARG A 382 24.93 -59.69 -25.54
N LYS A 383 24.67 -60.89 -26.08
CA LYS A 383 25.39 -62.11 -25.71
C LYS A 383 26.89 -62.01 -26.05
N LYS A 384 27.25 -61.44 -27.21
CA LYS A 384 28.65 -61.16 -27.59
C LYS A 384 29.38 -60.25 -26.60
N LEU A 385 28.64 -59.36 -25.92
CA LEU A 385 29.15 -58.45 -24.89
C LEU A 385 29.13 -59.05 -23.48
N GLY A 386 28.73 -60.31 -23.31
CA GLY A 386 28.59 -60.94 -21.98
C GLY A 386 27.40 -60.41 -21.16
N LEU A 387 26.47 -59.68 -21.79
CA LEU A 387 25.27 -59.15 -21.16
C LEU A 387 24.18 -60.24 -21.18
N LYS A 388 23.47 -60.44 -20.06
CA LYS A 388 22.44 -61.49 -19.93
C LYS A 388 21.37 -61.34 -21.03
N ALA A 389 21.23 -62.38 -21.88
CA ALA A 389 20.17 -62.48 -22.88
C ALA A 389 18.85 -62.78 -22.16
N VAL A 390 18.07 -61.75 -21.90
CA VAL A 390 16.75 -61.91 -21.30
C VAL A 390 15.71 -61.33 -22.25
N SER A 391 14.82 -62.19 -22.74
CA SER A 391 13.57 -61.78 -23.35
C SER A 391 12.75 -61.03 -22.28
N SER A 392 12.43 -59.77 -22.54
CA SER A 392 11.89 -58.84 -21.53
C SER A 392 10.56 -59.35 -20.93
N LYS A 393 9.80 -60.16 -21.67
CA LYS A 393 8.45 -60.58 -21.27
C LYS A 393 8.44 -61.82 -20.36
N GLU A 394 9.30 -62.81 -20.63
CA GLU A 394 9.29 -64.08 -19.91
C GLU A 394 9.92 -63.97 -18.51
N LEU A 395 10.97 -63.15 -18.36
CA LEU A 395 11.55 -62.88 -17.05
C LEU A 395 10.58 -62.12 -16.14
N ILE A 396 9.73 -61.26 -16.71
CA ILE A 396 8.71 -60.54 -15.95
C ILE A 396 7.62 -61.51 -15.46
N LEU A 397 7.16 -62.43 -16.32
CA LEU A 397 6.13 -63.40 -15.97
C LEU A 397 6.62 -64.44 -14.94
N ALA A 398 7.80 -65.02 -15.12
CA ALA A 398 8.34 -66.05 -14.22
C ALA A 398 8.58 -65.48 -12.81
N LYS A 399 9.22 -64.30 -12.71
CA LYS A 399 9.40 -63.60 -11.44
C LYS A 399 8.09 -63.16 -10.80
N ALA A 400 7.06 -62.84 -11.59
CA ALA A 400 5.74 -62.52 -11.03
C ALA A 400 5.07 -63.75 -10.38
N LYS A 401 5.18 -64.92 -11.02
CA LYS A 401 4.56 -66.17 -10.55
C LYS A 401 5.21 -66.69 -9.25
N GLU A 402 6.54 -66.74 -9.17
CA GLU A 402 7.26 -67.09 -7.93
C GLU A 402 6.96 -66.11 -6.79
N ARG A 403 6.95 -64.79 -7.08
CA ARG A 403 6.57 -63.77 -6.09
C ARG A 403 5.13 -63.86 -5.63
N HIS A 404 4.22 -64.51 -6.37
CA HIS A 404 2.84 -64.71 -5.96
C HIS A 404 2.70 -65.93 -5.04
N ALA A 405 3.42 -67.02 -5.32
CA ALA A 405 3.38 -68.25 -4.54
C ALA A 405 4.05 -68.12 -3.15
N LEU A 406 5.08 -67.26 -3.02
CA LEU A 406 5.82 -67.05 -1.77
C LEU A 406 5.17 -66.02 -0.82
N ARG A 407 3.97 -65.50 -1.12
CA ARG A 407 3.34 -64.46 -0.29
C ARG A 407 2.69 -65.02 0.96
N THR A 408 3.00 -64.43 2.10
CA THR A 408 2.30 -64.72 3.36
C THR A 408 0.88 -64.14 3.33
N LYS A 409 -0.01 -64.66 4.21
CA LYS A 409 -1.39 -64.14 4.35
C LYS A 409 -1.41 -62.63 4.60
N GLU A 410 -0.49 -62.14 5.44
CA GLU A 410 -0.33 -60.72 5.73
C GLU A 410 0.11 -59.89 4.50
N GLN A 411 0.97 -60.45 3.64
CA GLN A 411 1.37 -59.80 2.38
C GLN A 411 0.24 -59.76 1.36
N ILE A 412 -0.57 -60.82 1.28
CA ILE A 412 -1.77 -60.87 0.44
C ILE A 412 -2.78 -59.82 0.93
N ASP A 413 -3.02 -59.73 2.23
CA ASP A 413 -3.96 -58.76 2.80
C ASP A 413 -3.44 -57.32 2.64
N LYS A 414 -2.12 -57.08 2.73
CA LYS A 414 -1.50 -55.78 2.40
C LYS A 414 -1.65 -55.42 0.91
N ILE A 415 -1.53 -56.37 0.00
CA ILE A 415 -1.73 -56.15 -1.44
C ILE A 415 -3.19 -55.87 -1.74
N GLN A 416 -4.11 -56.63 -1.14
CA GLN A 416 -5.55 -56.40 -1.27
C GLN A 416 -5.91 -55.02 -0.70
N SER A 417 -5.37 -54.64 0.46
CA SER A 417 -5.58 -53.31 1.02
C SER A 417 -5.03 -52.18 0.13
N ARG A 418 -3.90 -52.41 -0.56
CA ARG A 418 -3.35 -51.46 -1.54
C ARG A 418 -4.23 -51.38 -2.79
N TRP A 419 -4.77 -52.50 -3.25
CA TRP A 419 -5.70 -52.56 -4.37
C TRP A 419 -7.04 -51.88 -4.03
N ASP A 420 -7.59 -52.14 -2.85
CA ASP A 420 -8.79 -51.48 -2.35
C ASP A 420 -8.55 -49.98 -2.17
N LYS A 421 -7.36 -49.58 -1.69
CA LYS A 421 -6.94 -48.17 -1.66
C LYS A 421 -6.89 -47.57 -3.07
N HIS A 422 -6.25 -48.25 -4.02
CA HIS A 422 -6.19 -47.78 -5.40
C HIS A 422 -7.58 -47.65 -6.05
N ARG A 423 -8.48 -48.62 -5.84
CA ARG A 423 -9.87 -48.53 -6.30
C ARG A 423 -10.62 -47.38 -5.65
N ARG A 424 -10.45 -47.17 -4.34
CA ARG A 424 -10.98 -45.99 -3.65
C ARG A 424 -10.46 -44.70 -4.27
N ASP A 425 -9.15 -44.59 -4.48
CA ASP A 425 -8.52 -43.39 -5.03
C ASP A 425 -8.97 -43.14 -6.48
N TYR A 426 -9.12 -44.20 -7.29
CA TYR A 426 -9.64 -44.11 -8.66
C TYR A 426 -11.07 -43.56 -8.70
N TYR A 427 -12.02 -44.18 -7.98
CA TYR A 427 -13.42 -43.72 -7.99
C TYR A 427 -13.60 -42.40 -7.24
N ASN A 428 -12.84 -42.14 -6.16
CA ASN A 428 -12.79 -40.82 -5.52
C ASN A 428 -12.26 -39.76 -6.50
N GLY A 429 -11.25 -40.10 -7.31
CA GLY A 429 -10.70 -39.24 -8.35
C GLY A 429 -11.71 -38.95 -9.46
N LEU A 430 -12.45 -39.97 -9.92
CA LEU A 430 -13.54 -39.79 -10.88
C LEU A 430 -14.64 -38.86 -10.34
N VAL A 431 -15.06 -39.06 -9.09
CA VAL A 431 -16.01 -38.17 -8.41
C VAL A 431 -15.44 -36.76 -8.30
N HIS A 432 -14.22 -36.61 -7.79
CA HIS A 432 -13.56 -35.32 -7.63
C HIS A 432 -13.42 -34.55 -8.95
N ASN A 433 -13.06 -35.24 -10.03
CA ASN A 433 -12.97 -34.68 -11.37
C ASN A 433 -14.35 -34.26 -11.89
N LEU A 434 -15.38 -35.09 -11.68
CA LEU A 434 -16.76 -34.76 -12.05
C LEU A 434 -17.27 -33.52 -11.31
N LEU A 435 -16.84 -33.32 -10.06
CA LEU A 435 -17.19 -32.17 -9.22
C LEU A 435 -16.34 -30.92 -9.50
N GLY A 436 -15.35 -30.99 -10.40
CA GLY A 436 -14.46 -29.87 -10.70
C GLY A 436 -13.65 -29.41 -9.50
N SER A 437 -13.08 -30.37 -8.76
CA SER A 437 -12.27 -30.13 -7.55
C SER A 437 -13.03 -29.65 -6.31
N LYS A 438 -14.35 -29.84 -6.27
CA LYS A 438 -15.18 -29.60 -5.08
C LYS A 438 -15.41 -30.89 -4.28
N SER A 439 -15.62 -30.76 -2.97
CA SER A 439 -16.06 -31.86 -2.12
C SER A 439 -17.54 -32.17 -2.35
N VAL A 440 -17.95 -33.42 -2.10
CA VAL A 440 -19.37 -33.81 -2.17
C VAL A 440 -20.22 -33.04 -1.15
N THR A 441 -19.63 -32.63 -0.03
CA THR A 441 -20.28 -31.80 1.00
C THR A 441 -20.61 -30.40 0.48
N ASP A 442 -19.83 -29.87 -0.46
CA ASP A 442 -20.00 -28.51 -0.99
C ASP A 442 -21.24 -28.40 -1.89
N ILE A 443 -21.74 -29.53 -2.39
CA ILE A 443 -22.90 -29.62 -3.28
C ILE A 443 -24.23 -29.43 -2.50
N LYS A 444 -24.20 -29.57 -1.16
CA LYS A 444 -25.36 -29.46 -0.27
C LYS A 444 -26.54 -30.31 -0.75
N SER A 445 -26.29 -31.59 -0.99
CA SER A 445 -27.29 -32.58 -1.39
C SER A 445 -27.08 -33.86 -0.61
N GLN A 446 -28.04 -34.18 0.26
CA GLN A 446 -28.02 -35.39 1.08
C GLN A 446 -28.01 -36.66 0.20
N ASP A 447 -28.84 -36.72 -0.83
CA ASP A 447 -28.88 -37.85 -1.77
C ASP A 447 -27.55 -38.10 -2.49
N LEU A 448 -26.81 -37.03 -2.87
CA LEU A 448 -25.49 -37.18 -3.50
C LEU A 448 -24.41 -37.59 -2.50
N PHE A 449 -24.50 -37.07 -1.28
CA PHE A 449 -23.65 -37.50 -0.19
C PHE A 449 -23.84 -39.00 0.08
N GLU A 450 -25.08 -39.46 0.21
CA GLU A 450 -25.40 -40.88 0.41
C GLU A 450 -24.92 -41.76 -0.76
N ARG A 451 -25.11 -41.33 -2.01
CA ARG A 451 -24.62 -42.05 -3.20
C ARG A 451 -23.09 -42.12 -3.24
N TYR A 452 -22.40 -41.08 -2.80
CA TYR A 452 -20.94 -41.08 -2.69
C TYR A 452 -20.44 -42.08 -1.63
N TYR A 453 -21.09 -42.10 -0.47
CA TYR A 453 -20.76 -43.09 0.58
C TYR A 453 -21.12 -44.52 0.15
N ALA A 454 -22.18 -44.72 -0.63
CA ALA A 454 -22.51 -46.02 -1.19
C ALA A 454 -21.38 -46.57 -2.08
N ILE A 455 -20.72 -45.73 -2.89
CA ILE A 455 -19.52 -46.12 -3.66
C ILE A 455 -18.39 -46.54 -2.71
N ARG A 456 -18.13 -45.75 -1.64
CA ARG A 456 -17.07 -46.04 -0.66
C ARG A 456 -17.33 -47.34 0.11
N TYR A 457 -18.57 -47.58 0.54
CA TYR A 457 -18.96 -48.79 1.24
C TYR A 457 -18.89 -50.02 0.32
N ALA A 458 -19.34 -49.91 -0.94
CA ALA A 458 -19.20 -51.02 -1.90
C ALA A 458 -17.74 -51.42 -2.15
N ILE A 459 -16.79 -50.46 -2.11
CA ILE A 459 -15.36 -50.76 -2.19
C ILE A 459 -14.84 -51.42 -0.90
N LYS A 460 -15.30 -50.95 0.28
CA LYS A 460 -14.98 -51.55 1.58
C LYS A 460 -15.48 -53.00 1.67
N ASP A 461 -16.67 -53.26 1.15
CA ASP A 461 -17.34 -54.57 1.18
C ASP A 461 -16.93 -55.48 0.01
N LYS A 462 -15.87 -55.10 -0.74
CA LYS A 462 -15.24 -55.90 -1.80
C LYS A 462 -16.19 -56.33 -2.92
N LYS A 463 -17.15 -55.46 -3.29
CA LYS A 463 -18.08 -55.70 -4.41
C LYS A 463 -17.36 -55.76 -5.76
N SER A 464 -18.03 -56.34 -6.76
CA SER A 464 -17.48 -56.49 -8.11
C SER A 464 -17.22 -55.13 -8.78
N ALA A 465 -16.35 -55.11 -9.80
CA ALA A 465 -16.08 -53.88 -10.56
C ALA A 465 -17.33 -53.32 -11.25
N SER A 466 -18.21 -54.20 -11.74
CA SER A 466 -19.48 -53.83 -12.37
C SER A 466 -20.44 -53.13 -11.39
N GLU A 467 -20.57 -53.66 -10.16
CA GLU A 467 -21.43 -53.05 -9.13
C GLU A 467 -20.96 -51.66 -8.72
N ILE A 468 -19.64 -51.48 -8.53
CA ILE A 468 -19.06 -50.20 -8.14
C ILE A 468 -19.19 -49.18 -9.28
N ALA A 469 -19.00 -49.61 -10.54
CA ALA A 469 -19.23 -48.77 -11.71
C ALA A 469 -20.71 -48.30 -11.81
N SER A 470 -21.67 -49.21 -11.58
CA SER A 470 -23.10 -48.86 -11.56
C SER A 470 -23.45 -47.83 -10.47
N LEU A 471 -22.86 -47.95 -9.28
CA LEU A 471 -23.02 -46.95 -8.22
C LEU A 471 -22.43 -45.59 -8.60
N TYR A 472 -21.26 -45.58 -9.27
CA TYR A 472 -20.69 -44.36 -9.82
C TYR A 472 -21.58 -43.74 -10.90
N ASP A 473 -22.18 -44.53 -11.80
CA ASP A 473 -23.11 -44.02 -12.82
C ASP A 473 -24.39 -43.47 -12.20
N ARG A 474 -24.88 -44.07 -11.10
CA ARG A 474 -25.99 -43.52 -10.31
C ARG A 474 -25.63 -42.19 -9.62
N PHE A 475 -24.40 -42.04 -9.15
CA PHE A 475 -23.88 -40.78 -8.63
C PHE A 475 -23.78 -39.73 -9.74
N LYS A 476 -23.17 -40.08 -10.88
CA LYS A 476 -23.02 -39.21 -12.06
C LYS A 476 -24.36 -38.68 -12.56
N ARG A 477 -25.36 -39.54 -12.74
CA ARG A 477 -26.72 -39.13 -13.13
C ARG A 477 -27.35 -38.20 -12.10
N GLY A 478 -27.26 -38.53 -10.81
CA GLY A 478 -27.77 -37.65 -9.74
C GLY A 478 -27.11 -36.28 -9.75
N TYR A 479 -25.79 -36.22 -10.00
CA TYR A 479 -25.05 -34.97 -10.06
C TYR A 479 -25.46 -34.12 -11.26
N GLN A 480 -25.65 -34.75 -12.43
CA GLN A 480 -26.20 -34.08 -13.62
C GLN A 480 -27.60 -33.51 -13.37
N THR A 481 -28.49 -34.26 -12.70
CA THR A 481 -29.81 -33.76 -12.29
C THR A 481 -29.71 -32.57 -11.34
N LYS A 482 -28.77 -32.59 -10.39
CA LYS A 482 -28.54 -31.48 -9.46
C LYS A 482 -28.00 -30.22 -10.16
N LEU A 483 -27.09 -30.39 -11.11
CA LEU A 483 -26.58 -29.31 -11.97
C LEU A 483 -27.73 -28.68 -12.74
N ALA A 484 -28.52 -29.48 -13.47
CA ALA A 484 -29.70 -29.04 -14.20
C ALA A 484 -30.68 -28.24 -13.33
N TRP A 485 -30.97 -28.73 -12.12
CA TRP A 485 -31.84 -28.02 -11.17
C TRP A 485 -31.23 -26.70 -10.69
N THR A 486 -29.92 -26.67 -10.45
CA THR A 486 -29.20 -25.46 -10.02
C THR A 486 -29.19 -24.40 -11.12
N ASP A 487 -28.96 -24.81 -12.35
CA ASP A 487 -28.97 -23.95 -13.53
C ASP A 487 -30.37 -23.38 -13.78
N ARG A 488 -31.41 -24.21 -13.69
CA ARG A 488 -32.81 -23.77 -13.70
C ARG A 488 -33.08 -22.72 -12.62
N LYS A 489 -32.68 -23.00 -11.37
CA LYS A 489 -32.90 -22.10 -10.23
C LYS A 489 -32.21 -20.76 -10.44
N VAL A 490 -31.00 -20.76 -10.97
CA VAL A 490 -30.26 -19.51 -11.21
C VAL A 490 -30.89 -18.72 -12.35
N ALA A 491 -31.28 -19.37 -13.45
CA ALA A 491 -32.01 -18.70 -14.52
C ALA A 491 -33.32 -18.07 -14.02
N MET A 492 -34.11 -18.80 -13.21
CA MET A 492 -35.32 -18.26 -12.58
C MET A 492 -35.04 -17.08 -11.64
N ASN A 493 -33.97 -17.15 -10.85
CA ASN A 493 -33.58 -16.05 -9.96
C ASN A 493 -33.17 -14.79 -10.74
N VAL A 494 -32.42 -14.95 -11.84
CA VAL A 494 -32.07 -13.82 -12.71
C VAL A 494 -33.33 -13.20 -13.31
N MET A 495 -34.29 -13.99 -13.80
CA MET A 495 -35.57 -13.45 -14.29
C MET A 495 -36.33 -12.66 -13.22
N LYS A 496 -36.36 -13.15 -11.98
CA LYS A 496 -36.98 -12.42 -10.85
C LYS A 496 -36.29 -11.08 -10.57
N VAL A 497 -34.97 -11.02 -10.75
CA VAL A 497 -34.23 -9.76 -10.62
C VAL A 497 -34.51 -8.85 -11.82
N ALA A 498 -34.54 -9.41 -13.04
CA ALA A 498 -34.85 -8.68 -14.27
C ALA A 498 -36.19 -7.95 -14.19
N ALA A 499 -37.22 -8.59 -13.63
CA ALA A 499 -38.54 -7.99 -13.42
C ALA A 499 -38.56 -6.70 -12.57
N LYS A 500 -37.45 -6.37 -11.89
CA LYS A 500 -37.30 -5.11 -11.13
C LYS A 500 -36.76 -3.95 -11.99
N TYR A 501 -36.40 -4.19 -13.25
CA TYR A 501 -35.78 -3.24 -14.18
C TYR A 501 -36.59 -3.17 -15.49
N GLY A 502 -36.81 -1.97 -16.03
CA GLY A 502 -37.72 -1.73 -17.15
C GLY A 502 -37.21 -2.26 -18.51
N GLU A 503 -35.93 -2.08 -18.82
CA GLU A 503 -35.33 -2.42 -20.12
C GLU A 503 -34.67 -3.81 -20.14
N THR A 504 -35.37 -4.85 -19.72
CA THR A 504 -34.81 -6.22 -19.69
C THR A 504 -35.54 -7.18 -20.63
N ASP A 505 -34.84 -7.69 -21.64
CA ASP A 505 -35.35 -8.78 -22.48
C ASP A 505 -35.10 -10.15 -21.82
N VAL A 506 -36.18 -10.80 -21.40
CA VAL A 506 -36.15 -12.13 -20.76
C VAL A 506 -36.48 -13.27 -21.73
N SER A 507 -36.77 -12.97 -22.99
CA SER A 507 -37.35 -13.91 -23.96
C SER A 507 -36.46 -15.13 -24.20
N SER A 508 -35.15 -14.92 -24.39
CA SER A 508 -34.18 -16.00 -24.61
C SER A 508 -34.07 -16.94 -23.40
N VAL A 509 -34.10 -16.39 -22.19
CA VAL A 509 -34.07 -17.16 -20.93
C VAL A 509 -35.35 -17.96 -20.77
N LEU A 510 -36.51 -17.35 -21.04
CA LEU A 510 -37.82 -18.00 -20.94
C LEU A 510 -37.96 -19.14 -21.95
N SER A 511 -37.53 -18.93 -23.20
CA SER A 511 -37.55 -19.94 -24.26
C SER A 511 -36.68 -21.15 -23.90
N ALA A 512 -35.46 -20.92 -23.41
CA ALA A 512 -34.58 -22.00 -22.96
C ALA A 512 -35.14 -22.78 -21.75
N LEU A 513 -35.80 -22.09 -20.81
CA LEU A 513 -36.50 -22.73 -19.68
C LEU A 513 -37.70 -23.58 -20.14
N LYS A 514 -38.48 -23.10 -21.11
CA LYS A 514 -39.62 -23.85 -21.69
C LYS A 514 -39.15 -25.09 -22.45
N ALA A 515 -38.01 -25.01 -23.14
CA ALA A 515 -37.39 -26.14 -23.82
C ALA A 515 -36.68 -27.13 -22.88
N ALA A 516 -36.67 -26.87 -21.57
CA ALA A 516 -35.93 -27.64 -20.56
C ALA A 516 -34.41 -27.73 -20.81
N ASP A 517 -33.85 -26.85 -21.64
CA ASP A 517 -32.40 -26.70 -21.81
C ASP A 517 -31.84 -25.76 -20.75
N TYR A 518 -31.60 -26.31 -19.56
CA TYR A 518 -31.16 -25.51 -18.41
C TYR A 518 -29.72 -24.99 -18.54
N THR A 519 -28.87 -25.67 -19.32
CA THR A 519 -27.51 -25.20 -19.60
C THR A 519 -27.57 -23.94 -20.46
N LEU A 520 -28.38 -23.94 -21.52
CA LEU A 520 -28.63 -22.75 -22.33
C LEU A 520 -29.33 -21.67 -21.51
N ALA A 521 -30.35 -22.02 -20.71
CA ALA A 521 -31.03 -21.06 -19.84
C ALA A 521 -30.06 -20.39 -18.87
N ARG A 522 -29.06 -21.11 -18.34
CA ARG A 522 -28.02 -20.53 -17.48
C ARG A 522 -27.10 -19.59 -18.24
N LYS A 523 -26.73 -19.93 -19.48
CA LYS A 523 -25.92 -19.09 -20.36
C LYS A 523 -26.65 -17.78 -20.68
N GLU A 524 -27.89 -17.86 -21.15
CA GLU A 524 -28.72 -16.69 -21.44
C GLU A 524 -28.99 -15.85 -20.20
N ALA A 525 -29.22 -16.48 -19.04
CA ALA A 525 -29.36 -15.78 -17.78
C ALA A 525 -28.08 -15.03 -17.37
N LYS A 526 -26.89 -15.54 -17.71
CA LYS A 526 -25.63 -14.81 -17.49
C LYS A 526 -25.55 -13.56 -18.37
N THR A 527 -25.95 -13.66 -19.64
CA THR A 527 -26.04 -12.51 -20.55
C THR A 527 -27.00 -11.46 -20.00
N LEU A 528 -28.21 -11.86 -19.63
CA LEU A 528 -29.21 -10.98 -19.02
C LEU A 528 -28.70 -10.34 -17.72
N ALA A 529 -28.01 -11.10 -16.86
CA ALA A 529 -27.41 -10.57 -15.64
C ALA A 529 -26.34 -9.49 -15.93
N ASN A 530 -25.56 -9.64 -17.00
CA ASN A 530 -24.62 -8.61 -17.44
C ASN A 530 -25.35 -7.35 -17.92
N THR A 531 -26.44 -7.49 -18.68
CA THR A 531 -27.30 -6.37 -19.09
C THR A 531 -27.88 -5.64 -17.88
N ILE A 532 -28.42 -6.37 -16.90
CA ILE A 532 -28.91 -5.79 -15.63
C ILE A 532 -27.76 -5.07 -14.90
N SER A 533 -26.54 -5.62 -14.92
CA SER A 533 -25.39 -4.94 -14.32
C SER A 533 -25.02 -3.64 -15.05
N ALA A 534 -25.21 -3.56 -16.37
CA ALA A 534 -25.01 -2.33 -17.12
C ALA A 534 -26.10 -1.30 -16.77
N ILE A 535 -27.37 -1.72 -16.74
CA ILE A 535 -28.50 -0.88 -16.30
C ILE A 535 -28.26 -0.32 -14.90
N LYS A 536 -27.80 -1.14 -13.94
CA LYS A 536 -27.49 -0.66 -12.58
C LYS A 536 -26.40 0.41 -12.55
N LYS A 537 -25.39 0.29 -13.42
CA LYS A 537 -24.31 1.29 -13.52
C LYS A 537 -24.85 2.59 -14.13
N ASP A 538 -25.70 2.46 -15.14
CA ASP A 538 -26.35 3.60 -15.79
C ASP A 538 -27.28 4.36 -14.84
N GLU A 539 -28.13 3.63 -14.10
CA GLU A 539 -28.98 4.19 -13.04
C GLU A 539 -28.12 4.89 -11.96
N LEU A 540 -26.97 4.32 -11.61
CA LEU A 540 -26.04 4.93 -10.65
C LEU A 540 -25.45 6.25 -11.18
N SER A 541 -25.05 6.33 -12.46
CA SER A 541 -24.59 7.61 -13.04
C SER A 541 -25.67 8.68 -13.01
N LEU A 542 -26.89 8.33 -13.43
CA LEU A 542 -28.04 9.25 -13.42
C LEU A 542 -28.40 9.70 -11.99
N SER A 543 -28.14 8.86 -10.98
CA SER A 543 -28.47 9.14 -9.58
C SER A 543 -27.70 10.33 -8.99
N ALA A 544 -26.63 10.78 -9.67
CA ALA A 544 -25.92 12.01 -9.32
C ALA A 544 -26.87 13.22 -9.30
N LEU A 545 -27.88 13.25 -10.17
CA LEU A 545 -28.83 14.36 -10.30
C LEU A 545 -30.28 13.93 -10.10
N ILE A 546 -30.69 12.78 -10.65
CA ILE A 546 -32.07 12.29 -10.59
C ILE A 546 -32.23 11.35 -9.38
N PRO A 547 -33.03 11.68 -8.36
CA PRO A 547 -33.26 10.76 -7.25
C PRO A 547 -34.14 9.57 -7.68
N ASP A 548 -33.95 8.42 -7.03
CA ASP A 548 -34.74 7.19 -7.26
C ASP A 548 -34.81 6.73 -8.74
N VAL A 549 -33.69 6.77 -9.47
CA VAL A 549 -33.65 6.48 -10.93
C VAL A 549 -34.38 5.19 -11.31
N ASN A 550 -34.23 4.11 -10.55
CA ASN A 550 -34.93 2.84 -10.82
C ASN A 550 -36.47 2.97 -10.86
N LYS A 551 -37.05 3.88 -10.07
CA LYS A 551 -38.50 4.17 -10.10
C LYS A 551 -38.90 4.79 -11.44
N TRP A 552 -38.09 5.72 -11.95
CA TRP A 552 -38.32 6.41 -13.21
C TRP A 552 -38.02 5.53 -14.42
N HIS A 553 -37.00 4.67 -14.32
CA HIS A 553 -36.59 3.74 -15.37
C HIS A 553 -37.60 2.61 -15.63
N LYS A 554 -38.62 2.46 -14.77
CA LYS A 554 -39.78 1.59 -15.03
C LYS A 554 -40.85 2.26 -15.89
N GLN A 555 -40.81 3.58 -16.03
CA GLN A 555 -41.81 4.38 -16.74
C GLN A 555 -41.23 5.02 -18.01
N PHE A 556 -39.95 5.34 -18.00
CA PHE A 556 -39.23 6.00 -19.10
C PHE A 556 -38.00 5.20 -19.48
N THR A 557 -37.58 5.33 -20.73
CA THR A 557 -36.35 4.70 -21.25
C THR A 557 -35.11 5.35 -20.66
N SER A 558 -34.00 4.63 -20.60
CA SER A 558 -32.69 5.18 -20.19
C SER A 558 -32.34 6.44 -20.99
N LYS A 559 -32.60 6.43 -22.31
CA LYS A 559 -32.36 7.58 -23.20
C LYS A 559 -33.16 8.82 -22.78
N GLU A 560 -34.43 8.66 -22.40
CA GLU A 560 -35.26 9.78 -21.93
C GLU A 560 -34.77 10.33 -20.59
N LEU A 561 -34.30 9.46 -19.69
CA LEU A 561 -33.73 9.87 -18.41
C LEU A 561 -32.41 10.63 -18.57
N HIS A 562 -31.54 10.20 -19.49
CA HIS A 562 -30.34 10.95 -19.88
C HIS A 562 -30.71 12.31 -20.48
N GLY A 563 -31.72 12.38 -21.34
CA GLY A 563 -32.20 13.67 -21.86
C GLY A 563 -32.67 14.64 -20.77
N VAL A 564 -33.32 14.13 -19.72
CA VAL A 564 -33.67 14.94 -18.54
C VAL A 564 -32.44 15.35 -17.76
N TYR A 565 -31.51 14.42 -17.51
CA TYR A 565 -30.25 14.68 -16.81
C TYR A 565 -29.50 15.84 -17.48
N ASP A 566 -29.27 15.74 -18.79
CA ASP A 566 -28.53 16.74 -19.58
C ASP A 566 -29.22 18.10 -19.55
N ALA A 567 -30.56 18.13 -19.70
CA ALA A 567 -31.33 19.36 -19.67
C ALA A 567 -31.28 20.06 -18.30
N VAL A 568 -31.39 19.30 -17.22
CA VAL A 568 -31.28 19.84 -15.85
C VAL A 568 -29.85 20.29 -15.58
N GLU A 569 -28.85 19.50 -15.96
CA GLU A 569 -27.43 19.85 -15.79
C GLU A 569 -27.06 21.14 -16.52
N ALA A 570 -27.47 21.28 -17.78
CA ALA A 570 -27.26 22.50 -18.57
C ALA A 570 -27.92 23.72 -17.93
N LYS A 571 -29.11 23.56 -17.34
CA LYS A 571 -29.79 24.63 -16.63
C LYS A 571 -29.07 25.02 -15.33
N LEU A 572 -28.64 24.03 -14.54
CA LEU A 572 -27.86 24.26 -13.32
C LEU A 572 -26.53 24.97 -13.61
N ALA A 573 -25.88 24.64 -14.72
CA ALA A 573 -24.63 25.28 -15.15
C ALA A 573 -24.78 26.81 -15.30
N GLN A 574 -25.95 27.29 -15.77
CA GLN A 574 -26.23 28.72 -15.91
C GLN A 574 -26.31 29.47 -14.57
N TRP A 575 -26.51 28.76 -13.45
CA TRP A 575 -26.67 29.36 -12.13
C TRP A 575 -25.42 29.21 -11.24
N GLN A 576 -24.36 28.56 -11.73
CA GLN A 576 -23.16 28.28 -10.91
C GLN A 576 -22.48 29.53 -10.37
N SER A 577 -22.55 30.65 -11.08
CA SER A 577 -21.96 31.94 -10.66
C SER A 577 -22.81 32.70 -9.64
N LEU A 578 -24.05 32.27 -9.38
CA LEU A 578 -24.95 32.93 -8.44
C LEU A 578 -24.62 32.55 -6.99
N THR A 579 -24.99 33.41 -6.05
CA THR A 579 -24.93 33.09 -4.61
C THR A 579 -25.85 31.91 -4.26
N LEU A 580 -25.57 31.19 -3.17
CA LEU A 580 -26.39 30.03 -2.76
C LEU A 580 -27.85 30.42 -2.56
N GLU A 581 -28.13 31.60 -2.02
CA GLU A 581 -29.48 32.12 -1.81
C GLU A 581 -30.21 32.39 -3.14
N GLN A 582 -29.50 32.91 -4.14
CA GLN A 582 -30.03 33.10 -5.49
C GLN A 582 -30.27 31.76 -6.20
N GLN A 583 -29.35 30.80 -6.06
CA GLN A 583 -29.50 29.45 -6.58
C GLN A 583 -30.74 28.76 -5.97
N ALA A 584 -30.92 28.85 -4.65
CA ALA A 584 -32.08 28.29 -3.96
C ALA A 584 -33.41 28.88 -4.46
N LYS A 585 -33.47 30.20 -4.69
CA LYS A 585 -34.67 30.85 -5.27
C LYS A 585 -34.97 30.36 -6.69
N LYS A 586 -33.96 30.24 -7.54
CA LYS A 586 -34.12 29.72 -8.92
C LYS A 586 -34.57 28.26 -8.93
N LEU A 587 -33.95 27.42 -8.09
CA LEU A 587 -34.32 26.01 -7.92
C LEU A 587 -35.74 25.84 -7.39
N GLN A 588 -36.14 26.65 -6.41
CA GLN A 588 -37.50 26.67 -5.88
C GLN A 588 -38.51 27.03 -6.97
N PHE A 589 -38.23 28.07 -7.76
CA PHE A 589 -39.09 28.47 -8.88
C PHE A 589 -39.23 27.34 -9.91
N GLU A 590 -38.14 26.73 -10.35
CA GLU A 590 -38.19 25.70 -11.40
C GLU A 590 -38.87 24.41 -10.90
N ALA A 591 -38.62 23.99 -9.67
CA ALA A 591 -39.22 22.79 -9.09
C ALA A 591 -40.70 22.95 -8.73
N ILE A 592 -41.06 24.06 -8.06
CA ILE A 592 -42.38 24.24 -7.45
C ILE A 592 -43.29 25.08 -8.31
N ASP A 593 -42.83 26.24 -8.78
CA ASP A 593 -43.69 27.17 -9.52
C ASP A 593 -43.84 26.72 -10.98
N PHE A 594 -42.72 26.52 -11.68
CA PHE A 594 -42.72 26.18 -13.10
C PHE A 594 -43.23 24.76 -13.35
N LEU A 595 -42.54 23.73 -12.83
CA LEU A 595 -42.93 22.33 -13.03
C LEU A 595 -44.12 21.93 -12.15
N GLY A 596 -44.06 22.20 -10.85
CA GLY A 596 -45.12 21.82 -9.90
C GLY A 596 -46.44 22.57 -10.10
N GLY A 597 -46.36 23.88 -10.35
CA GLY A 597 -47.50 24.77 -10.60
C GLY A 597 -48.03 24.72 -12.03
N ASN A 598 -47.48 23.85 -12.88
CA ASN A 598 -47.87 23.67 -14.27
C ASN A 598 -47.86 24.98 -15.09
N MET A 599 -46.89 25.86 -14.88
CA MET A 599 -46.80 27.10 -15.64
C MET A 599 -46.69 26.81 -17.14
N HIS A 600 -47.38 27.58 -17.96
CA HIS A 600 -47.39 27.42 -19.44
C HIS A 600 -47.79 26.02 -19.95
N GLY A 601 -48.48 25.22 -19.13
CA GLY A 601 -48.93 23.87 -19.49
C GLY A 601 -47.77 22.86 -19.66
N VAL A 602 -46.67 23.04 -18.92
CA VAL A 602 -45.47 22.19 -19.06
C VAL A 602 -45.72 20.72 -18.73
N GLN A 603 -46.67 20.41 -17.84
CA GLN A 603 -46.99 19.03 -17.47
C GLN A 603 -47.66 18.26 -18.62
N GLN A 604 -48.37 18.96 -19.51
CA GLN A 604 -48.95 18.37 -20.73
C GLN A 604 -47.92 18.25 -21.85
N LYS A 605 -46.93 19.15 -21.89
CA LYS A 605 -45.90 19.20 -22.96
C LYS A 605 -44.79 18.17 -22.79
N TYR A 606 -44.41 17.87 -21.55
CA TYR A 606 -43.26 17.02 -21.26
C TYR A 606 -43.67 15.83 -20.41
N ALA A 607 -43.65 14.61 -20.98
CA ALA A 607 -44.01 13.39 -20.25
C ALA A 607 -43.10 13.14 -19.02
N THR A 608 -41.84 13.56 -19.07
CA THR A 608 -40.82 13.36 -18.04
C THR A 608 -40.75 14.48 -16.99
N TRP A 609 -41.69 15.44 -16.97
CA TRP A 609 -41.61 16.63 -16.10
C TRP A 609 -41.40 16.31 -14.62
N LYS A 610 -41.97 15.20 -14.12
CA LYS A 610 -41.82 14.74 -12.73
C LYS A 610 -40.39 14.30 -12.40
N VAL A 611 -39.65 13.77 -13.39
CA VAL A 611 -38.23 13.39 -13.25
C VAL A 611 -37.39 14.66 -13.09
N SER A 612 -37.62 15.65 -13.96
CA SER A 612 -36.95 16.97 -13.88
C SER A 612 -37.26 17.66 -12.55
N GLN A 613 -38.51 17.62 -12.10
CA GLN A 613 -38.92 18.20 -10.82
C GLN A 613 -38.17 17.54 -9.66
N ALA A 614 -38.10 16.21 -9.62
CA ALA A 614 -37.40 15.49 -8.58
C ALA A 614 -35.90 15.83 -8.55
N ALA A 615 -35.26 15.99 -9.72
CA ALA A 615 -33.87 16.42 -9.82
C ALA A 615 -33.65 17.84 -9.27
N TYR A 616 -34.51 18.81 -9.62
CA TYR A 616 -34.43 20.16 -9.07
C TYR A 616 -34.68 20.20 -7.56
N LEU A 617 -35.63 19.41 -7.04
CA LEU A 617 -35.88 19.29 -5.60
C LEU A 617 -34.67 18.73 -4.85
N LYS A 618 -34.01 17.70 -5.40
CA LYS A 618 -32.76 17.15 -4.84
C LYS A 618 -31.69 18.25 -4.76
N LYS A 619 -31.47 18.99 -5.84
CA LYS A 619 -30.48 20.08 -5.84
C LYS A 619 -30.85 21.25 -4.93
N LEU A 620 -32.14 21.57 -4.81
CA LEU A 620 -32.63 22.57 -3.87
C LEU A 620 -32.28 22.19 -2.42
N ASP A 621 -32.48 20.93 -2.04
CA ASP A 621 -32.14 20.42 -0.71
C ASP A 621 -30.62 20.48 -0.44
N GLU A 622 -29.80 20.10 -1.42
CA GLU A 622 -28.34 20.20 -1.34
C GLU A 622 -27.88 21.66 -1.15
N VAL A 623 -28.44 22.60 -1.91
CA VAL A 623 -28.13 24.04 -1.78
C VAL A 623 -28.59 24.59 -0.44
N LYS A 624 -29.80 24.24 0.04
CA LYS A 624 -30.28 24.64 1.37
C LYS A 624 -29.37 24.12 2.48
N THR A 625 -28.96 22.85 2.39
CA THR A 625 -28.00 22.27 3.33
C THR A 625 -26.65 23.00 3.31
N ALA A 626 -26.17 23.42 2.14
CA ALA A 626 -24.96 24.23 2.05
C ALA A 626 -25.11 25.61 2.73
N ILE A 627 -26.26 26.28 2.56
CA ILE A 627 -26.60 27.53 3.25
C ILE A 627 -26.61 27.31 4.77
N ASP A 628 -27.24 26.24 5.25
CA ASP A 628 -27.28 25.90 6.67
C ASP A 628 -25.86 25.78 7.24
N TRP A 629 -24.96 25.09 6.53
CA TRP A 629 -23.56 24.97 6.95
C TRP A 629 -22.81 26.31 6.97
N VAL A 630 -23.06 27.22 6.03
CA VAL A 630 -22.49 28.57 6.07
C VAL A 630 -22.95 29.30 7.34
N ASN A 631 -24.24 29.19 7.68
CA ASN A 631 -24.81 29.81 8.87
C ASN A 631 -24.26 29.18 10.17
N ILE A 632 -24.15 27.86 10.23
CA ILE A 632 -23.55 27.12 11.36
C ILE A 632 -22.10 27.54 11.55
N ASN A 633 -21.29 27.60 10.48
CA ASN A 633 -19.89 28.04 10.57
C ASN A 633 -19.75 29.46 11.11
N LYS A 634 -20.59 30.39 10.63
CA LYS A 634 -20.61 31.78 11.13
C LYS A 634 -20.96 31.84 12.61
N ALA A 635 -21.97 31.10 13.04
CA ALA A 635 -22.41 31.06 14.43
C ALA A 635 -21.41 30.32 15.35
N TYR A 636 -20.74 29.28 14.85
CA TYR A 636 -19.66 28.57 15.54
C TYR A 636 -18.50 29.51 15.86
N ALA A 637 -18.10 30.35 14.91
CA ALA A 637 -17.03 31.33 15.13
C ALA A 637 -17.35 32.28 16.30
N ASP A 638 -18.60 32.75 16.42
CA ASP A 638 -19.05 33.60 17.52
C ASP A 638 -18.99 32.88 18.90
N VAL A 639 -19.43 31.62 18.98
CA VAL A 639 -19.40 30.88 20.25
C VAL A 639 -17.97 30.44 20.61
N LYS A 640 -17.15 30.02 19.64
CA LYS A 640 -15.74 29.65 19.86
C LYS A 640 -14.89 30.83 20.33
N GLY A 641 -15.20 32.05 19.87
CA GLY A 641 -14.49 33.27 20.25
C GLY A 641 -14.65 33.68 21.73
N TYR A 642 -15.65 33.15 22.45
CA TYR A 642 -15.92 33.51 23.83
C TYR A 642 -14.94 32.88 24.83
N LYS A 643 -14.22 33.71 25.60
CA LYS A 643 -13.21 33.28 26.59
C LYS A 643 -13.86 32.99 27.95
N THR A 644 -13.75 31.75 28.44
CA THR A 644 -14.27 31.32 29.75
C THR A 644 -13.44 30.17 30.34
N GLN A 645 -13.60 29.88 31.64
CA GLN A 645 -13.00 28.71 32.31
C GLN A 645 -14.00 27.53 32.44
N SER A 646 -15.25 27.69 31.97
CA SER A 646 -16.29 26.66 32.09
C SER A 646 -15.93 25.39 31.30
N LYS A 647 -15.67 24.29 32.02
CA LYS A 647 -15.39 22.97 31.41
C LYS A 647 -16.55 22.48 30.55
N ILE A 648 -17.79 22.72 30.98
CA ILE A 648 -19.01 22.35 30.24
C ILE A 648 -19.08 23.11 28.90
N TYR A 649 -18.74 24.40 28.90
CA TYR A 649 -18.74 25.21 27.67
C TYR A 649 -17.68 24.72 26.69
N HIS A 650 -16.46 24.45 27.16
CA HIS A 650 -15.41 23.89 26.30
C HIS A 650 -15.80 22.53 25.71
N LYS A 651 -16.48 21.69 26.49
CA LYS A 651 -17.01 20.42 26.00
C LYS A 651 -18.04 20.62 24.89
N LEU A 652 -19.00 21.54 25.06
CA LEU A 652 -19.99 21.86 24.02
C LEU A 652 -19.34 22.35 22.72
N ILE A 653 -18.31 23.20 22.82
CA ILE A 653 -17.57 23.68 21.63
C ILE A 653 -16.79 22.54 20.96
N TYR A 654 -16.18 21.65 21.74
CA TYR A 654 -15.47 20.48 21.23
C TYR A 654 -16.43 19.50 20.52
N ASP A 655 -17.53 19.14 21.17
CA ASP A 655 -18.54 18.24 20.60
C ASP A 655 -19.15 18.84 19.33
N LEU A 656 -19.39 20.17 19.32
CA LEU A 656 -19.87 20.91 18.14
C LEU A 656 -18.86 20.84 16.99
N GLU A 657 -17.56 21.07 17.25
CA GLU A 657 -16.51 20.95 16.24
C GLU A 657 -16.46 19.53 15.64
N HIS A 658 -16.64 18.51 16.47
CA HIS A 658 -16.70 17.12 16.03
C HIS A 658 -17.96 16.81 15.20
N ALA A 659 -19.13 17.32 15.58
CA ALA A 659 -20.35 17.18 14.79
C ALA A 659 -20.22 17.86 13.41
N MET A 660 -19.59 19.04 13.36
CA MET A 660 -19.29 19.75 12.12
C MET A 660 -18.31 18.97 11.23
N LEU A 661 -17.24 18.38 11.79
CA LEU A 661 -16.29 17.54 11.06
C LEU A 661 -16.95 16.26 10.53
N ALA A 662 -17.87 15.67 11.30
CA ALA A 662 -18.65 14.50 10.91
C ALA A 662 -19.75 14.83 9.88
N LYS A 663 -19.99 16.12 9.59
CA LYS A 663 -21.11 16.63 8.78
C LYS A 663 -22.48 16.19 9.30
N ASP A 664 -22.61 16.02 10.62
CA ASP A 664 -23.88 15.77 11.29
C ASP A 664 -24.59 17.10 11.55
N LYS A 665 -25.41 17.53 10.59
CA LYS A 665 -26.08 18.84 10.62
C LYS A 665 -26.99 18.98 11.85
N THR A 666 -27.81 17.96 12.12
CA THR A 666 -28.79 17.99 13.21
C THR A 666 -28.11 18.09 14.57
N LEU A 667 -27.07 17.29 14.80
CA LEU A 667 -26.31 17.37 16.05
C LEU A 667 -25.56 18.71 16.18
N ALA A 668 -25.00 19.23 15.08
CA ALA A 668 -24.33 20.54 15.07
C ALA A 668 -25.30 21.68 15.41
N GLU A 669 -26.52 21.69 14.86
CA GLU A 669 -27.56 22.68 15.19
C GLU A 669 -27.95 22.64 16.66
N GLN A 670 -28.13 21.43 17.22
CA GLN A 670 -28.45 21.25 18.64
C GLN A 670 -27.32 21.77 19.55
N LEU A 671 -26.09 21.33 19.33
CA LEU A 671 -24.94 21.72 20.15
C LEU A 671 -24.64 23.22 20.04
N LEU A 672 -24.86 23.82 18.87
CA LEU A 672 -24.75 25.25 18.67
C LEU A 672 -25.79 26.02 19.50
N TYR A 673 -27.04 25.55 19.55
CA TYR A 673 -28.07 26.14 20.39
C TYR A 673 -27.69 26.05 21.88
N GLU A 674 -27.26 24.88 22.35
CA GLU A 674 -26.81 24.68 23.73
C GLU A 674 -25.60 25.55 24.10
N ALA A 675 -24.63 25.68 23.19
CA ALA A 675 -23.47 26.55 23.36
C ALA A 675 -23.88 28.02 23.47
N LYS A 676 -24.79 28.52 22.61
CA LYS A 676 -25.31 29.89 22.70
C LYS A 676 -25.98 30.16 24.05
N GLN A 677 -26.87 29.26 24.48
CA GLN A 677 -27.52 29.36 25.79
C GLN A 677 -26.48 29.40 26.92
N LYS A 678 -25.48 28.49 26.89
CA LYS A 678 -24.46 28.46 27.92
C LYS A 678 -23.57 29.71 27.93
N LYS A 679 -23.22 30.26 26.76
CA LYS A 679 -22.49 31.53 26.62
C LYS A 679 -23.24 32.66 27.33
N GLU A 680 -24.53 32.83 27.07
CA GLU A 680 -25.37 33.85 27.70
C GLU A 680 -25.43 33.70 29.23
N THR A 681 -25.64 32.48 29.74
CA THR A 681 -25.66 32.25 31.20
C THR A 681 -24.34 32.64 31.88
N LEU A 682 -23.20 32.42 31.21
CA LEU A 682 -21.88 32.77 31.73
C LEU A 682 -21.63 34.27 31.71
N ILE A 683 -22.10 34.97 30.67
CA ILE A 683 -22.08 36.44 30.60
C ILE A 683 -22.88 37.02 31.78
N ASN A 684 -24.11 36.54 32.00
CA ASN A 684 -24.98 37.01 33.07
C ASN A 684 -24.40 36.71 34.46
N ALA A 685 -23.80 35.53 34.67
CA ALA A 685 -23.15 35.18 35.93
C ALA A 685 -21.86 35.99 36.20
N LYS A 686 -21.17 36.46 35.16
CA LYS A 686 -20.02 37.37 35.29
C LYS A 686 -20.49 38.78 35.65
N ALA A 687 -21.57 39.26 35.04
CA ALA A 687 -22.19 40.54 35.40
C ALA A 687 -22.64 40.56 36.86
N LYS A 688 -23.31 39.50 37.34
CA LYS A 688 -23.70 39.35 38.76
C LYS A 688 -22.52 39.42 39.73
N ARG A 689 -21.38 38.82 39.39
CA ARG A 689 -20.17 38.83 40.24
C ARG A 689 -19.43 40.16 40.24
N ASN A 690 -19.62 40.97 39.18
CA ASN A 690 -18.95 42.25 39.02
C ASN A 690 -19.72 43.43 39.63
N ALA A 691 -20.99 43.25 39.98
CA ALA A 691 -21.77 44.22 40.75
C ALA A 691 -21.13 44.38 42.15
N LYS A 692 -20.41 45.49 42.35
CA LYS A 692 -19.80 45.84 43.65
C LYS A 692 -20.71 46.83 44.37
N ASN A 693 -20.86 46.70 45.68
CA ASN A 693 -21.49 47.74 46.47
C ASN A 693 -20.69 49.03 46.32
N VAL A 694 -21.34 50.09 45.87
CA VAL A 694 -20.73 51.43 45.81
C VAL A 694 -20.94 52.07 47.17
N VAL A 695 -19.88 52.53 47.81
CA VAL A 695 -19.90 53.32 49.04
C VAL A 695 -19.10 54.59 48.77
N PHE A 696 -19.68 55.74 49.09
CA PHE A 696 -19.02 57.03 48.89
C PHE A 696 -18.45 57.55 50.21
N ASP A 697 -17.24 58.09 50.14
CA ASP A 697 -16.56 58.71 51.28
C ASP A 697 -17.27 60.01 51.71
N THR A 698 -17.09 60.41 52.97
CA THR A 698 -17.82 61.55 53.56
C THR A 698 -17.46 62.91 52.93
N ASP A 699 -16.26 63.05 52.37
CA ASP A 699 -15.78 64.27 51.69
C ASP A 699 -16.55 64.57 50.39
N GLN A 700 -17.20 63.55 49.82
CA GLN A 700 -18.01 63.68 48.60
C GLN A 700 -19.33 64.43 48.81
N PHE A 701 -19.72 64.69 50.05
CA PHE A 701 -21.00 65.32 50.40
C PHE A 701 -20.87 66.79 50.83
N SER A 702 -19.70 67.40 50.65
CA SER A 702 -19.47 68.81 50.97
C SER A 702 -20.39 69.75 50.17
N GLN A 703 -20.79 70.87 50.80
CA GLN A 703 -21.66 71.85 50.14
C GLN A 703 -21.02 72.41 48.86
N SER A 704 -19.70 72.61 48.86
CA SER A 704 -18.96 73.08 47.67
C SER A 704 -19.12 72.14 46.47
N ARG A 705 -19.09 70.82 46.66
CA ARG A 705 -19.32 69.85 45.58
C ARG A 705 -20.77 69.85 45.11
N LYS A 706 -21.73 69.93 46.05
CA LYS A 706 -23.16 70.05 45.75
C LYS A 706 -23.48 71.29 44.92
N ASP A 707 -22.87 72.42 45.23
CA ASP A 707 -23.06 73.68 44.51
C ASP A 707 -22.42 73.64 43.12
N ALA A 708 -21.28 72.95 42.97
CA ALA A 708 -20.58 72.77 41.71
C ALA A 708 -21.19 71.69 40.79
N ALA A 709 -22.04 70.82 41.33
CA ALA A 709 -22.62 69.70 40.61
C ALA A 709 -23.49 70.13 39.42
N VAL A 710 -23.51 69.31 38.37
CA VAL A 710 -24.31 69.59 37.18
C VAL A 710 -25.79 69.44 37.52
N TRP A 711 -26.51 70.56 37.53
CA TRP A 711 -27.96 70.59 37.54
C TRP A 711 -28.46 71.34 36.30
N ASP A 712 -29.07 70.64 35.36
CA ASP A 712 -29.64 71.27 34.16
C ASP A 712 -30.99 71.91 34.50
N LYS A 713 -31.02 73.25 34.56
CA LYS A 713 -32.24 74.06 34.73
C LYS A 713 -32.78 74.59 33.38
N GLY A 714 -32.04 74.34 32.29
CA GLY A 714 -32.32 74.77 30.92
C GLY A 714 -33.25 73.79 30.21
N ASN A 715 -32.95 73.41 28.95
CA ASN A 715 -33.82 72.58 28.12
C ASN A 715 -33.48 71.06 28.13
N GLY A 716 -32.37 70.65 28.75
CA GLY A 716 -31.87 69.27 28.74
C GLY A 716 -30.48 69.13 28.10
N ALA A 717 -30.05 70.11 27.31
CA ALA A 717 -28.78 70.05 26.57
C ALA A 717 -27.53 69.98 27.47
N LYS A 718 -27.57 70.56 28.67
CA LYS A 718 -26.43 70.51 29.61
C LYS A 718 -26.31 69.11 30.20
N ALA A 719 -27.43 68.50 30.55
CA ALA A 719 -27.47 67.13 31.06
C ALA A 719 -27.13 66.09 29.98
N ASP A 720 -27.69 66.21 28.77
CA ASP A 720 -27.34 65.34 27.63
C ASP A 720 -25.84 65.37 27.36
N LYS A 721 -25.28 66.57 27.12
CA LYS A 721 -23.84 66.76 26.86
C LYS A 721 -22.94 66.10 27.93
N THR A 722 -23.42 66.04 29.17
CA THR A 722 -22.67 65.44 30.28
C THR A 722 -22.74 63.90 30.26
N LEU A 723 -23.87 63.32 29.88
CA LEU A 723 -24.17 61.89 30.06
C LEU A 723 -24.03 61.07 28.79
N VAL A 724 -24.29 61.68 27.63
CA VAL A 724 -24.52 60.98 26.37
C VAL A 724 -23.30 60.21 25.88
N ASP A 725 -22.07 60.67 26.14
CA ASP A 725 -20.85 59.95 25.73
C ASP A 725 -20.68 58.62 26.47
N THR A 726 -21.04 58.59 27.76
CA THR A 726 -21.06 57.36 28.55
C THR A 726 -22.15 56.43 28.03
N ALA A 727 -23.36 56.95 27.81
CA ALA A 727 -24.47 56.17 27.28
C ALA A 727 -24.14 55.56 25.90
N SER A 728 -23.61 56.37 24.97
CA SER A 728 -23.17 55.94 23.64
C SER A 728 -22.19 54.78 23.71
N LYS A 729 -21.11 54.95 24.50
CA LYS A 729 -20.08 53.93 24.67
C LYS A 729 -20.66 52.62 25.19
N GLN A 730 -21.51 52.69 26.23
CA GLN A 730 -22.03 51.49 26.86
C GLN A 730 -23.17 50.83 26.07
N TRP A 731 -23.97 51.60 25.34
CA TRP A 731 -25.01 51.08 24.47
C TRP A 731 -24.43 50.33 23.27
N ILE A 732 -23.36 50.85 22.66
CA ILE A 732 -22.63 50.15 21.59
C ILE A 732 -22.06 48.81 22.11
N ALA A 733 -21.57 48.80 23.35
CA ALA A 733 -21.00 47.60 23.98
C ALA A 733 -22.05 46.66 24.60
N ALA A 734 -23.33 47.03 24.62
CA ALA A 734 -24.39 46.26 25.26
C ALA A 734 -24.78 45.03 24.42
N THR A 735 -25.12 43.95 25.11
CA THR A 735 -25.71 42.76 24.48
C THR A 735 -27.13 43.07 24.00
N GLU A 736 -27.66 42.30 23.04
CA GLU A 736 -29.04 42.48 22.59
C GLU A 736 -30.05 42.33 23.73
N LYS A 737 -29.85 41.38 24.65
CA LYS A 737 -30.70 41.23 25.84
C LYS A 737 -30.64 42.44 26.79
N GLU A 738 -29.46 43.03 26.98
CA GLU A 738 -29.34 44.27 27.76
C GLU A 738 -30.09 45.42 27.10
N LYS A 739 -30.00 45.56 25.77
CA LYS A 739 -30.74 46.58 25.02
C LYS A 739 -32.25 46.35 25.07
N ASP A 740 -32.68 45.11 24.81
CA ASP A 740 -34.09 44.73 24.81
C ASP A 740 -34.74 44.95 26.17
N PHE A 741 -34.14 44.41 27.24
CA PHE A 741 -34.74 44.49 28.57
C PHE A 741 -34.67 45.88 29.18
N THR A 742 -33.61 46.66 28.92
CA THR A 742 -33.55 48.06 29.39
C THR A 742 -34.54 48.93 28.62
N TYR A 743 -34.70 48.73 27.31
CA TYR A 743 -35.75 49.39 26.54
C TYR A 743 -37.15 49.00 27.03
N GLU A 744 -37.41 47.70 27.18
CA GLU A 744 -38.69 47.17 27.67
C GLU A 744 -39.05 47.75 29.04
N TYR A 745 -38.07 47.91 29.93
CA TYR A 745 -38.26 48.55 31.23
C TYR A 745 -38.78 49.99 31.11
N THR A 746 -38.26 50.79 30.16
CA THR A 746 -38.75 52.16 29.94
C THR A 746 -40.20 52.21 29.46
N HIS A 747 -40.70 51.12 28.87
CA HIS A 747 -42.09 51.00 28.45
C HIS A 747 -42.99 50.45 29.56
N HIS A 748 -42.50 49.44 30.29
CA HIS A 748 -43.23 48.75 31.35
C HIS A 748 -42.26 48.31 32.45
N TYR A 749 -42.31 49.02 33.58
CA TYR A 749 -41.39 48.82 34.71
C TYR A 749 -42.01 48.05 35.89
N CYS A 750 -43.35 47.96 35.95
CA CYS A 750 -44.05 47.37 37.09
C CYS A 750 -43.69 45.89 37.31
N ASP A 751 -43.51 45.14 36.23
CA ASP A 751 -43.12 43.72 36.27
C ASP A 751 -41.74 43.48 36.90
N VAL A 752 -40.90 44.51 36.95
CA VAL A 752 -39.58 44.47 37.56
C VAL A 752 -39.58 45.12 38.93
N ASN A 753 -40.08 46.35 39.04
CA ASN A 753 -39.93 47.14 40.25
C ASN A 753 -40.90 46.75 41.36
N GLU A 754 -42.12 46.33 41.06
CA GLU A 754 -43.06 45.92 42.11
C GLU A 754 -42.51 44.72 42.89
N PRO A 755 -42.08 43.60 42.26
CA PRO A 755 -41.49 42.49 42.99
C PRO A 755 -40.23 42.88 43.76
N LEU A 756 -39.35 43.69 43.17
CA LEU A 756 -38.12 44.19 43.81
C LEU A 756 -38.39 45.10 45.01
N GLN A 757 -39.53 45.80 45.04
CA GLN A 757 -39.97 46.60 46.18
C GLN A 757 -40.79 45.79 47.20
N GLY A 758 -40.93 44.48 46.99
CA GLY A 758 -41.74 43.60 47.85
C GLY A 758 -43.25 43.70 47.61
N ARG A 759 -43.68 44.34 46.52
CA ARG A 759 -45.06 44.44 46.07
C ARG A 759 -45.39 43.32 45.09
N LYS A 760 -46.66 42.91 45.02
CA LYS A 760 -47.11 41.89 44.08
C LYS A 760 -47.31 42.52 42.70
N TYR A 761 -46.74 41.89 41.67
CA TYR A 761 -47.09 42.14 40.28
C TYR A 761 -48.31 41.30 39.89
N ASP A 762 -49.39 41.94 39.47
CA ASP A 762 -50.70 41.28 39.28
C ASP A 762 -50.88 40.60 37.92
N ASN A 763 -49.95 40.79 36.95
CA ASN A 763 -49.99 40.10 35.67
C ASN A 763 -49.03 38.89 35.64
N TYR A 764 -49.23 38.01 34.66
CA TYR A 764 -48.40 36.81 34.50
C TYR A 764 -46.98 37.12 34.01
N GLN A 765 -45.98 36.57 34.70
CA GLN A 765 -44.63 36.39 34.17
C GLN A 765 -43.94 35.20 34.82
N THR A 766 -43.00 34.58 34.12
CA THR A 766 -42.22 33.47 34.69
C THR A 766 -41.09 33.98 35.58
N LYS A 767 -40.74 33.21 36.61
CA LYS A 767 -39.60 33.49 37.48
C LYS A 767 -38.29 33.61 36.69
N GLU A 768 -38.12 32.77 35.67
CA GLU A 768 -36.96 32.78 34.80
C GLU A 768 -36.86 34.10 34.02
N ARG A 769 -37.97 34.57 33.43
CA ARG A 769 -38.02 35.84 32.71
C ARG A 769 -37.75 37.01 33.65
N PHE A 770 -38.37 37.04 34.83
CA PHE A 770 -38.14 38.08 35.83
C PHE A 770 -36.65 38.17 36.21
N ILE A 771 -36.05 37.03 36.59
CA ILE A 771 -34.64 36.96 36.96
C ILE A 771 -33.76 37.42 35.78
N GLU A 772 -34.05 36.95 34.58
CA GLU A 772 -33.30 37.33 33.39
C GLU A 772 -33.37 38.84 33.11
N LYS A 773 -34.58 39.42 33.09
CA LYS A 773 -34.81 40.85 32.86
C LYS A 773 -34.09 41.70 33.90
N VAL A 774 -34.27 41.42 35.19
CA VAL A 774 -33.62 42.14 36.29
C VAL A 774 -32.10 42.10 36.17
N ASN A 775 -31.52 40.95 35.85
CA ASN A 775 -30.06 40.80 35.77
C ASN A 775 -29.45 41.53 34.57
N ASN A 776 -30.13 41.52 33.41
CA ASN A 776 -29.65 42.26 32.24
C ASN A 776 -29.74 43.77 32.46
N ILE A 777 -30.82 44.28 33.05
CA ILE A 777 -30.93 45.72 33.40
C ILE A 777 -29.86 46.10 34.44
N THR A 778 -29.70 45.28 35.48
CA THR A 778 -28.63 45.48 36.50
C THR A 778 -27.26 45.55 35.83
N SER A 779 -26.95 44.58 34.95
CA SER A 779 -25.68 44.50 34.21
C SER A 779 -25.43 45.73 33.35
N TYR A 780 -26.46 46.21 32.65
CA TYR A 780 -26.35 47.39 31.80
C TYR A 780 -26.05 48.64 32.64
N ILE A 781 -26.80 48.87 33.72
CA ILE A 781 -26.59 50.04 34.60
C ILE A 781 -25.22 49.97 35.29
N GLU A 782 -24.73 48.79 35.69
CA GLU A 782 -23.40 48.64 36.29
C GLU A 782 -22.25 49.16 35.41
N LYS A 783 -22.43 49.14 34.08
CA LYS A 783 -21.45 49.64 33.10
C LYS A 783 -21.50 51.17 32.95
N ASN A 784 -22.56 51.80 33.43
CA ASN A 784 -22.82 53.23 33.29
C ASN A 784 -22.53 53.95 34.62
N GLU A 785 -21.37 54.60 34.71
CA GLU A 785 -20.97 55.44 35.83
C GLU A 785 -21.16 56.92 35.51
N LEU A 786 -21.67 57.70 36.46
CA LEU A 786 -21.76 59.14 36.30
C LEU A 786 -20.35 59.75 36.14
N PRO A 787 -20.11 60.54 35.08
CA PRO A 787 -18.78 61.09 34.80
C PRO A 787 -18.41 62.27 35.71
N THR A 788 -19.40 62.91 36.34
CA THR A 788 -19.26 64.05 37.24
C THR A 788 -20.37 64.03 38.29
N ASP A 789 -20.29 64.90 39.29
CA ASP A 789 -21.36 65.11 40.28
C ASP A 789 -22.56 65.77 39.61
N MET A 790 -23.76 65.25 39.89
CA MET A 790 -24.98 65.71 39.23
C MET A 790 -26.19 65.73 40.18
N TRP A 791 -27.14 66.59 39.87
CA TRP A 791 -28.46 66.64 40.52
C TRP A 791 -29.54 66.09 39.60
N PHE A 792 -30.41 65.26 40.16
CA PHE A 792 -31.55 64.64 39.48
C PHE A 792 -32.86 64.97 40.17
N THR A 793 -33.97 64.83 39.46
CA THR A 793 -35.32 65.03 40.01
C THR A 793 -36.14 63.75 39.88
N ARG A 794 -36.87 63.39 40.94
CA ARG A 794 -37.82 62.26 40.95
C ARG A 794 -39.10 62.67 41.66
N GLY A 795 -40.25 62.53 41.01
CA GLY A 795 -41.55 62.70 41.67
C GLY A 795 -42.21 61.39 42.05
N ASP A 796 -42.80 61.34 43.24
CA ASP A 796 -43.50 60.18 43.80
C ASP A 796 -44.92 60.52 44.29
N ASP A 797 -45.83 59.54 44.17
CA ASP A 797 -47.24 59.64 44.57
C ASP A 797 -47.42 59.51 46.10
N GLY A 798 -46.88 60.49 46.83
CA GLY A 798 -47.11 60.67 48.26
C GLY A 798 -46.06 60.04 49.19
N MET A 799 -46.15 60.39 50.47
CA MET A 799 -45.16 60.01 51.49
C MET A 799 -45.07 58.51 51.77
N LYS A 800 -46.08 57.71 51.38
CA LYS A 800 -46.03 56.24 51.52
C LYS A 800 -44.89 55.61 50.71
N VAL A 801 -44.51 56.22 49.58
CA VAL A 801 -43.37 55.76 48.79
C VAL A 801 -42.07 55.99 49.56
N ILE A 802 -41.91 57.15 50.20
CA ILE A 802 -40.76 57.48 51.04
C ILE A 802 -40.69 56.53 52.25
N GLU A 803 -41.81 56.33 52.94
CA GLU A 803 -41.94 55.36 54.03
C GLU A 803 -41.48 53.96 53.60
N SER A 804 -41.87 53.50 52.41
CA SER A 804 -41.48 52.18 51.91
C SER A 804 -39.96 52.04 51.73
N ARG A 805 -39.28 53.10 51.25
CA ARG A 805 -37.82 53.10 51.08
C ARG A 805 -37.08 53.17 52.41
N ILE A 806 -37.61 53.91 53.39
CA ILE A 806 -37.08 53.96 54.76
C ILE A 806 -37.21 52.57 55.40
N LYS A 807 -38.37 51.92 55.29
CA LYS A 807 -38.58 50.54 55.77
C LYS A 807 -37.64 49.55 55.09
N PHE A 808 -37.43 49.69 53.78
CA PHE A 808 -36.51 48.82 53.04
C PHE A 808 -35.05 48.99 53.50
N ALA A 809 -34.66 50.20 53.93
CA ALA A 809 -33.38 50.49 54.57
C ALA A 809 -33.31 50.04 56.04
N GLY A 810 -34.40 49.53 56.63
CA GLY A 810 -34.47 49.07 58.03
C GLY A 810 -34.91 50.13 59.04
N GLY A 811 -35.35 51.31 58.59
CA GLY A 811 -35.87 52.37 59.44
C GLY A 811 -37.39 52.33 59.63
N SER A 812 -37.91 53.24 60.46
CA SER A 812 -39.34 53.48 60.67
C SER A 812 -39.71 54.92 60.35
N MET A 813 -40.83 55.14 59.68
CA MET A 813 -41.30 56.48 59.33
C MET A 813 -41.58 57.31 60.59
N PRO A 814 -41.03 58.53 60.73
CA PRO A 814 -41.32 59.41 61.85
C PRO A 814 -42.68 60.10 61.71
N ASN A 815 -43.20 60.62 62.83
CA ASN A 815 -44.48 61.31 62.86
C ASN A 815 -44.41 62.73 62.30
N ASN A 816 -43.27 63.43 62.45
CA ASN A 816 -43.07 64.76 61.89
C ASN A 816 -42.19 64.71 60.64
N LEU A 817 -42.52 65.56 59.68
CA LEU A 817 -41.82 65.62 58.40
C LEU A 817 -40.35 66.05 58.52
N GLN A 818 -40.03 66.93 59.48
CA GLN A 818 -38.65 67.41 59.68
C GLN A 818 -37.72 66.35 60.30
N ASP A 819 -38.28 65.37 61.00
CA ASP A 819 -37.50 64.26 61.59
C ASP A 819 -36.97 63.29 60.52
N LEU A 820 -37.35 63.49 59.25
CA LEU A 820 -36.77 62.78 58.12
C LEU A 820 -35.34 63.21 57.82
N VAL A 821 -34.93 64.42 58.20
CA VAL A 821 -33.57 64.90 57.92
C VAL A 821 -32.55 64.04 58.66
N GLY A 822 -31.56 63.54 57.93
CA GLY A 822 -30.55 62.61 58.42
C GLY A 822 -30.94 61.13 58.28
N MET A 823 -32.21 60.81 58.01
CA MET A 823 -32.63 59.42 57.79
C MET A 823 -32.12 58.88 56.45
N GLU A 824 -31.91 57.57 56.43
CA GLU A 824 -31.55 56.85 55.22
C GLU A 824 -32.75 56.10 54.64
N MET A 825 -32.77 56.03 53.33
CA MET A 825 -33.76 55.29 52.55
C MET A 825 -33.07 54.49 51.46
N GLN A 826 -33.67 53.36 51.07
CA GLN A 826 -33.11 52.48 50.05
C GLN A 826 -34.18 52.09 49.05
N GLU A 827 -33.89 52.27 47.76
CA GLU A 827 -34.76 51.84 46.68
C GLU A 827 -34.54 50.34 46.39
N GLY A 828 -35.61 49.54 46.46
CA GLY A 828 -35.55 48.10 46.16
C GLY A 828 -35.49 47.81 44.66
N GLY A 829 -36.21 48.59 43.86
CA GLY A 829 -36.25 48.50 42.39
C GLY A 829 -35.22 49.40 41.69
N PHE A 830 -35.32 49.56 40.37
CA PHE A 830 -34.57 50.60 39.65
C PHE A 830 -35.30 51.94 39.77
N MET A 831 -34.58 53.04 39.94
CA MET A 831 -35.20 54.36 40.12
C MET A 831 -35.06 55.22 38.87
N SER A 832 -36.18 55.45 38.19
CA SER A 832 -36.26 56.37 37.05
C SER A 832 -36.27 57.82 37.54
N THR A 833 -35.33 58.63 37.06
CA THR A 833 -35.14 60.03 37.44
C THR A 833 -35.03 60.92 36.21
N GLY A 834 -35.36 62.21 36.34
CA GLY A 834 -35.07 63.20 35.31
C GLY A 834 -33.70 63.83 35.52
N SER A 835 -32.86 63.85 34.49
CA SER A 835 -31.55 64.53 34.50
C SER A 835 -31.68 66.06 34.45
N ARG A 836 -32.90 66.57 34.29
CA ARG A 836 -33.25 67.99 34.20
C ARG A 836 -34.15 68.39 35.37
N LYS A 837 -33.88 69.56 35.97
CA LYS A 837 -34.68 70.12 37.05
C LYS A 837 -36.14 70.25 36.62
N GLY A 838 -37.04 69.73 37.45
CA GLY A 838 -38.49 69.84 37.21
C GLY A 838 -39.03 68.91 36.13
N LYS A 839 -38.26 67.91 35.70
CA LYS A 839 -38.68 66.75 34.90
C LYS A 839 -38.60 65.47 35.76
N GLY A 840 -38.94 64.31 35.20
CA GLY A 840 -38.99 63.06 35.96
C GLY A 840 -40.16 63.02 36.97
N PHE A 841 -41.38 63.11 36.46
CA PHE A 841 -42.64 63.08 37.25
C PHE A 841 -42.83 64.26 38.22
N ASN A 842 -42.36 65.46 37.87
CA ASN A 842 -42.49 66.66 38.72
C ASN A 842 -43.94 67.14 38.98
N THR A 843 -44.95 66.51 38.41
CA THR A 843 -46.37 66.78 38.71
C THR A 843 -46.84 66.13 40.01
N ARG A 844 -46.06 65.20 40.57
CA ARG A 844 -46.41 64.42 41.76
C ARG A 844 -46.34 65.25 43.05
N SER A 845 -46.94 64.73 44.13
CA SER A 845 -47.07 65.45 45.41
C SER A 845 -45.80 65.48 46.25
N VAL A 846 -44.88 64.53 46.04
CA VAL A 846 -43.56 64.50 46.68
C VAL A 846 -42.48 64.57 45.61
N ILE A 847 -41.56 65.52 45.71
CA ILE A 847 -40.46 65.73 44.76
C ILE A 847 -39.13 65.55 45.46
N MET A 848 -38.32 64.60 44.98
CA MET A 848 -36.96 64.37 45.43
C MET A 848 -35.97 65.11 44.52
N ASN A 849 -35.09 65.92 45.12
CA ASN A 849 -33.88 66.41 44.46
C ASN A 849 -32.72 65.55 44.94
N ILE A 850 -32.07 64.85 44.02
CA ILE A 850 -31.11 63.80 44.35
C ILE A 850 -29.73 64.25 43.90
N TYR A 851 -28.84 64.54 44.86
CA TYR A 851 -27.42 64.70 44.59
C TYR A 851 -26.77 63.33 44.42
N ALA A 852 -26.13 63.11 43.29
CA ALA A 852 -25.41 61.87 42.99
C ALA A 852 -23.93 62.20 42.72
N PRO A 853 -23.00 61.70 43.56
CA PRO A 853 -21.58 61.86 43.31
C PRO A 853 -21.14 61.18 42.00
N LYS A 854 -20.06 61.69 41.41
CA LYS A 854 -19.32 61.04 40.34
C LYS A 854 -19.05 59.57 40.70
N GLY A 855 -19.26 58.66 39.75
CA GLY A 855 -19.11 57.22 39.96
C GLY A 855 -20.40 56.49 40.36
N THR A 856 -21.50 57.21 40.65
CA THR A 856 -22.83 56.60 40.83
C THR A 856 -23.22 55.78 39.59
N LYS A 857 -23.72 54.57 39.78
CA LYS A 857 -24.24 53.68 38.74
C LYS A 857 -25.63 54.15 38.30
N ALA A 858 -25.68 54.80 37.15
CA ALA A 858 -26.91 55.34 36.58
C ALA A 858 -26.78 55.43 35.05
N ALA A 859 -27.75 54.85 34.33
CA ALA A 859 -27.76 54.83 32.88
C ALA A 859 -28.63 55.97 32.34
N TYR A 860 -28.07 56.84 31.52
CA TYR A 860 -28.85 57.82 30.76
C TYR A 860 -29.56 57.11 29.61
N VAL A 861 -30.89 57.09 29.65
CA VAL A 861 -31.71 56.26 28.75
C VAL A 861 -32.56 57.06 27.78
N GLU A 862 -32.62 58.39 27.91
CA GLU A 862 -33.29 59.28 26.96
C GLU A 862 -33.06 58.96 25.47
N PRO A 863 -31.86 58.60 24.99
CA PRO A 863 -31.64 58.31 23.56
C PRO A 863 -32.42 57.10 23.05
N PHE A 864 -32.70 56.14 23.92
CA PHE A 864 -33.32 54.87 23.55
C PHE A 864 -34.61 54.54 24.30
N SER A 865 -35.04 55.36 25.25
CA SER A 865 -36.28 55.19 26.01
C SER A 865 -37.51 55.20 25.10
N ALA A 866 -38.53 54.40 25.43
CA ALA A 866 -39.79 54.37 24.70
C ALA A 866 -40.51 55.73 24.68
N PHE A 867 -40.29 56.54 25.72
CA PHE A 867 -40.85 57.89 25.90
C PHE A 867 -39.81 59.01 25.66
N GLY A 868 -38.57 58.64 25.34
CA GLY A 868 -37.50 59.56 24.97
C GLY A 868 -37.66 60.13 23.56
N CYS A 869 -36.88 61.15 23.25
CA CYS A 869 -36.89 61.81 21.93
C CYS A 869 -35.81 61.31 20.95
N GLY A 870 -35.02 60.29 21.31
CA GLY A 870 -34.07 59.65 20.39
C GLY A 870 -34.70 58.53 19.55
N ASP A 871 -33.86 57.67 18.97
CA ASP A 871 -34.26 56.58 18.06
C ASP A 871 -34.79 55.32 18.78
N LYS A 872 -35.12 55.46 20.07
CA LYS A 872 -35.69 54.38 20.90
C LYS A 872 -34.78 53.14 20.87
N ARG A 873 -35.37 51.94 20.86
CA ARG A 873 -34.60 50.68 20.74
C ARG A 873 -33.66 50.61 19.53
N SER A 874 -33.97 51.35 18.46
CA SER A 874 -33.18 51.38 17.22
C SER A 874 -32.00 52.34 17.26
N TRP A 875 -31.79 53.05 18.38
CA TRP A 875 -30.64 53.94 18.53
C TRP A 875 -29.33 53.18 18.31
N ASP A 876 -28.50 53.70 17.42
CA ASP A 876 -27.22 53.13 17.01
C ASP A 876 -26.09 53.38 18.03
N GLY A 877 -26.36 54.19 19.06
CA GLY A 877 -25.38 54.62 20.07
C GLY A 877 -24.48 55.77 19.60
N VAL A 878 -24.69 56.32 18.41
CA VAL A 878 -23.85 57.35 17.78
C VAL A 878 -24.67 58.59 17.42
N SER A 879 -25.86 58.39 16.87
CA SER A 879 -26.77 59.41 16.40
C SER A 879 -27.16 60.34 17.54
N ARG A 880 -27.00 61.66 17.31
CA ARG A 880 -27.33 62.72 18.27
C ARG A 880 -28.70 63.29 17.96
N PHE A 881 -29.41 63.72 18.99
CA PHE A 881 -30.70 64.40 18.90
C PHE A 881 -30.63 65.70 19.71
N SER A 882 -31.47 66.68 19.38
CA SER A 882 -31.40 68.04 19.94
C SER A 882 -32.67 68.49 20.66
N ILE A 883 -33.70 67.63 20.67
CA ILE A 883 -34.98 67.82 21.36
C ILE A 883 -35.07 66.77 22.45
N TYR A 884 -35.37 67.19 23.67
CA TYR A 884 -35.38 66.30 24.84
C TYR A 884 -36.82 66.12 25.36
N SER A 885 -37.13 64.89 25.79
CA SER A 885 -38.44 64.52 26.29
C SER A 885 -38.78 65.20 27.63
N SER A 886 -40.03 65.05 28.05
CA SER A 886 -40.48 65.52 29.35
C SER A 886 -39.99 64.65 30.53
N GLU A 887 -39.47 63.45 30.26
CA GLU A 887 -38.92 62.58 31.30
C GLU A 887 -37.43 62.85 31.48
N HIS A 888 -36.71 63.07 30.37
CA HIS A 888 -35.25 63.25 30.32
C HIS A 888 -34.53 62.20 31.17
N GLU A 889 -34.79 60.94 30.85
CA GLU A 889 -34.69 59.84 31.80
C GLU A 889 -33.25 59.38 32.05
N THR A 890 -32.92 59.23 33.33
CA THR A 890 -31.75 58.51 33.84
C THR A 890 -32.19 57.47 34.85
N LEU A 891 -31.80 56.22 34.61
CA LEU A 891 -32.17 55.07 35.41
C LEU A 891 -31.07 54.72 36.40
N PHE A 892 -31.37 54.89 37.69
CA PHE A 892 -30.47 54.55 38.80
C PHE A 892 -30.53 53.07 39.12
N GLN A 893 -29.39 52.53 39.56
CA GLN A 893 -29.24 51.13 39.95
C GLN A 893 -30.18 50.74 41.08
N ARG A 894 -30.63 49.48 41.08
CA ARG A 894 -31.38 48.92 42.21
C ARG A 894 -30.56 48.86 43.48
N GLY A 895 -31.20 49.02 44.63
CA GLY A 895 -30.50 49.06 45.92
C GLY A 895 -29.82 50.40 46.21
N THR A 896 -30.13 51.45 45.46
CA THR A 896 -29.60 52.81 45.71
C THR A 896 -30.02 53.31 47.10
N ARG A 897 -29.02 53.60 47.94
CA ARG A 897 -29.16 54.16 49.29
C ARG A 897 -29.00 55.67 49.24
N MET A 898 -29.90 56.38 49.88
CA MET A 898 -29.92 57.83 49.93
C MET A 898 -30.08 58.32 51.36
N ARG A 899 -29.41 59.41 51.71
CA ARG A 899 -29.59 60.14 52.97
C ARG A 899 -30.37 61.42 52.72
N ILE A 900 -31.40 61.65 53.51
CA ILE A 900 -32.21 62.88 53.44
C ILE A 900 -31.42 64.02 54.10
N THR A 901 -31.31 65.15 53.41
CA THR A 901 -30.53 66.31 53.84
C THR A 901 -31.41 67.54 54.12
N LYS A 902 -32.57 67.61 53.49
CA LYS A 902 -33.53 68.71 53.68
C LYS A 902 -34.93 68.26 53.34
N VAL A 903 -35.92 68.73 54.10
CA VAL A 903 -37.34 68.59 53.75
C VAL A 903 -38.06 69.92 53.90
N TYR A 904 -38.88 70.27 52.92
CA TYR A 904 -39.63 71.52 52.93
C TYR A 904 -40.91 71.42 52.08
N GLU A 905 -41.89 72.27 52.36
CA GLU A 905 -43.11 72.35 51.56
C GLU A 905 -43.09 73.63 50.72
N GLU A 906 -43.44 73.50 49.44
CA GLU A 906 -43.51 74.63 48.50
C GLU A 906 -44.60 74.35 47.47
N GLY A 907 -45.50 75.32 47.23
CA GLY A 907 -46.54 75.20 46.21
C GLY A 907 -47.47 73.99 46.38
N GLY A 908 -47.76 73.58 47.61
CA GLY A 908 -48.62 72.43 47.92
C GLY A 908 -47.97 71.06 47.71
N LYS A 909 -46.64 71.02 47.53
CA LYS A 909 -45.85 69.79 47.39
C LYS A 909 -44.80 69.69 48.48
N THR A 910 -44.43 68.46 48.83
CA THR A 910 -43.31 68.16 49.72
C THR A 910 -42.06 67.94 48.89
N TYR A 911 -40.99 68.67 49.19
CA TYR A 911 -39.68 68.52 48.58
C TYR A 911 -38.72 67.85 49.55
N ILE A 912 -37.95 66.88 49.05
CA ILE A 912 -36.94 66.13 49.80
C ILE A 912 -35.62 66.25 49.04
N ASP A 913 -34.66 66.98 49.60
CA ASP A 913 -33.30 66.97 49.07
C ASP A 913 -32.56 65.81 49.72
N CYS A 914 -32.00 64.92 48.92
CA CYS A 914 -31.25 63.78 49.39
C CYS A 914 -29.98 63.57 48.58
N GLU A 915 -29.07 62.77 49.11
CA GLU A 915 -27.81 62.43 48.48
C GLU A 915 -27.62 60.93 48.40
N VAL A 916 -27.08 60.44 47.30
CA VAL A 916 -26.74 59.02 47.13
C VAL A 916 -25.50 58.70 47.95
N ILE A 917 -25.68 57.92 49.02
CA ILE A 917 -24.61 57.51 49.94
C ILE A 917 -24.01 56.15 49.60
N GLY A 918 -24.71 55.36 48.80
CA GLY A 918 -24.22 54.09 48.28
C GLY A 918 -25.21 53.38 47.39
N GLN A 919 -24.81 52.26 46.80
CA GLN A 919 -25.65 51.41 45.99
C GLN A 919 -25.34 49.95 46.33
N GLU A 920 -26.31 49.28 46.94
CA GLU A 920 -26.15 47.92 47.48
C GLU A 920 -27.13 46.96 46.83
N ILE A 921 -26.62 46.21 45.85
CA ILE A 921 -27.43 45.28 45.08
C ILE A 921 -27.69 44.03 45.93
N ARG A 922 -28.91 43.90 46.46
CA ARG A 922 -29.34 42.70 47.18
C ARG A 922 -29.57 41.54 46.21
N ASP A 923 -29.21 40.33 46.64
CA ASP A 923 -29.55 39.10 45.91
C ASP A 923 -31.07 38.95 45.78
N LEU A 924 -31.56 38.34 44.70
CA LEU A 924 -33.00 38.28 44.42
C LEU A 924 -33.76 37.31 45.33
N SER A 925 -33.08 36.57 46.22
CA SER A 925 -33.70 35.65 47.17
C SER A 925 -34.70 36.30 48.15
N TYR A 926 -34.64 37.62 48.38
CA TYR A 926 -35.66 38.29 49.20
C TYR A 926 -37.00 38.49 48.47
N VAL A 927 -37.01 38.39 47.13
CA VAL A 927 -38.22 38.54 46.32
C VAL A 927 -39.02 37.25 46.42
N LYS A 928 -40.23 37.33 46.98
CA LYS A 928 -41.14 36.19 47.09
C LYS A 928 -41.64 35.80 45.70
N ASP A 929 -41.73 34.51 45.43
CA ASP A 929 -42.29 34.01 44.16
C ASP A 929 -43.73 34.51 43.93
N SER A 930 -44.53 34.60 45.00
CA SER A 930 -45.88 35.17 44.98
C SER A 930 -45.95 36.62 44.52
N ASN A 931 -44.84 37.36 44.60
CA ASN A 931 -44.76 38.75 44.18
C ASN A 931 -44.39 38.90 42.71
N ILE A 932 -43.82 37.87 42.08
CA ILE A 932 -43.37 37.91 40.68
C ILE A 932 -44.55 37.87 39.71
N GLY A 933 -45.76 37.47 40.13
CA GLY A 933 -46.87 37.21 39.20
C GLY A 933 -46.82 35.79 38.64
N TYR A 934 -46.27 34.89 39.47
CA TYR A 934 -46.21 33.44 39.27
C TYR A 934 -47.47 32.76 39.81
#